data_AF-A0A5C2HPV0-F1
#
_entry.id   AF-A0A5C2HPV0-F1
#
_cell.length_a   1.000
_cell.length_b   1.000
_cell.length_c   1.000
_cell.angle_alpha   90.00
_cell.angle_beta   90.00
_cell.angle_gamma   90.00
#
_symmetry.space_group_name_H-M   'P 1'
#
loop_
_entity.id
_entity.type
_entity.pdbx_description
1 polymer ?
#
loop_
_entity_poly.entity_id
_entity_poly.type
_entity_poly.pdbx_seq_one_letter_code
_entity_poly.pdbx_strand_id
1 'polypeptide(L)'
;MGANGELSVTIDYPESLPVSARRHDIAAAIRAHQVVVIAGETGSGKTTQLPKICLELGYGTAGVIGHTQPRRIAARSVAERIATELNTPLGELVGYKVRFNDLLSNRSRIKLMTDGILLAELQQDRWLRRYEVLIIDEAHERSLNIDFLLGVLKQLLARRRDLKLIITSATINTARFSAFFNQAPIIEVSGRCYPVEILYRPPTGEEGDLPTAVLEAVHELTRLDPLGDILVFLAGERDIREVGELLAKANLRQTETLPLYSRLSIRDQDRIFRSHTGRRIVLATNVAETSLTVPGIRFVIDSGLARISRYSHRTGVQRLPIEAISQASANQRSGRCGRVAAGVAIRLYSEEDFNGRDPFPTPEIQRVNLASVMLQMALLRLGKIEQFAFIDPPEGRAIREGYQLLYELGAIDEQRRLSAIGRQLAQLPVDPRLGRLLIAAAKEGALQEGVVLAAALSLPDLRERPADKQQQADQAHQPFNDSRSDFITLLNLWAYLNEQQQIVSQNQLRKLCRQSFLNWLRWREWRDIVRQLTEQARQLNWIFNRQPADYGAIHRSLLTGLLAHIGYKDRSEAEGESPKEGKKRGKRPQERYLGGKGMRFDIFPGSGVSQRADWIVAAELVETSRRFGRTVAAIEVEWLEPLAGHLVKRSYADPHWERRRGRVSAWEQVTLNGLIIVARRRVDYGPVDPELAREIFIRQALVEGDFETTEPFLAANRSLVAEIEQLEAKARRRDILVDAATLYQFYDQRLPAQVRDSRSFHSWYAKQADPERLYLQREDVQQQLPSDIHLYPDQLQLDGCQLRLTYHFDPSHKADGVTAIVPLPLLTQLTLEPFEWLVPGMLYERLVALLKSLPKALRRNFVPTTDFARALQQRLEFGRQPLLAAMSHELQRMTGVEVPPEAFRPERVSDHLQFNFQLQNERNRVVAESRDLIALQRAYGPQARQQLQQQFNPTTEGVAASARLPAQPCRYQSWQIGEIAEVEQRQQHGIHYQAWPALVDCGDGVELQRFDNRHQAAEAHRQGVWRLLRLTEAQRFKGVAKSLQQPLQQACLLYAPLGSCQQLTEQLWLATLHHLITQSQHPLPRSATAFERLQSELAPRLHETAAAMVHAVVAALQQQQQCRKLLKKALPPSYLEQLTDMEQQLQGLIYPDFISHTPPQWLPRLAIYLQGMALRYEKMGQNLAREREAQRQIEQLSRQWQQKLAQAQQRGQRERPAELVEFRWWLEELRLSLFAQQLGVLGKVSVKRLQGQLEAF
;
A
#
# COMPACT_ATOMS: atom_id res chain seq x y z
N MET A 1 21.93 50.81 68.67
CA MET A 1 23.21 51.52 68.89
C MET A 1 24.28 50.89 68.03
N GLY A 2 25.00 51.71 67.26
CA GLY A 2 26.13 51.38 66.37
C GLY A 2 25.71 50.89 64.96
N ALA A 3 25.99 51.54 63.84
CA ALA A 3 26.87 52.66 63.51
C ALA A 3 26.31 53.43 62.29
N ASN A 4 26.03 54.73 62.44
CA ASN A 4 25.99 55.65 61.32
C ASN A 4 27.43 55.83 60.83
N GLY A 5 27.88 54.95 59.94
CA GLY A 5 29.09 55.21 59.15
C GLY A 5 28.73 56.16 58.04
N GLU A 6 28.92 57.46 58.24
CA GLU A 6 28.95 58.42 57.14
C GLU A 6 29.99 57.92 56.12
N LEU A 7 29.54 57.58 54.92
CA LEU A 7 30.42 57.28 53.80
C LEU A 7 31.12 58.58 53.40
N SER A 8 32.28 58.88 53.99
CA SER A 8 33.11 60.03 53.61
C SER A 8 33.85 59.74 52.30
N VAL A 9 33.11 59.68 51.19
CA VAL A 9 33.67 59.56 49.84
C VAL A 9 33.59 60.93 49.19
N THR A 10 34.74 61.53 48.85
CA THR A 10 34.78 62.77 48.08
C THR A 10 34.38 62.48 46.64
N ILE A 11 33.25 63.02 46.20
CA ILE A 11 32.73 62.80 44.84
C ILE A 11 33.04 64.03 43.99
N ASP A 12 33.97 63.88 43.05
CA ASP A 12 34.29 64.90 42.05
C ASP A 12 33.48 64.68 40.76
N TYR A 13 33.06 65.76 40.09
CA TYR A 13 32.27 65.69 38.85
C TYR A 13 32.97 66.45 37.72
N PRO A 14 33.28 65.80 36.59
CA PRO A 14 33.94 66.48 35.48
C PRO A 14 33.04 67.56 34.88
N GLU A 15 33.46 68.83 34.91
CA GLU A 15 32.70 69.97 34.37
C GLU A 15 32.46 69.89 32.85
N SER A 16 33.31 69.14 32.15
CA SER A 16 33.19 68.92 30.70
C SER A 16 32.00 68.04 30.30
N LEU A 17 31.41 67.29 31.24
CA LEU A 17 30.31 66.36 30.96
C LEU A 17 28.93 67.05 31.11
N PRO A 18 28.03 66.93 30.11
CA PRO A 18 26.69 67.50 30.16
C PRO A 18 25.84 67.10 31.38
N VAL A 19 25.96 65.85 31.85
CA VAL A 19 25.23 65.38 33.03
C VAL A 19 25.69 66.08 34.31
N SER A 20 26.97 66.43 34.43
CA SER A 20 27.51 67.17 35.57
C SER A 20 26.89 68.56 35.69
N ALA A 21 26.69 69.25 34.56
CA ALA A 21 26.08 70.59 34.52
C ALA A 21 24.61 70.60 34.99
N ARG A 22 23.87 69.50 34.78
CA ARG A 22 22.48 69.32 35.22
C ARG A 22 22.35 68.50 36.52
N ARG A 23 23.45 68.28 37.24
CA ARG A 23 23.50 67.45 38.47
C ARG A 23 22.44 67.85 39.50
N HIS A 24 22.29 69.14 39.77
CA HIS A 24 21.34 69.62 40.78
C HIS A 24 19.88 69.33 40.39
N ASP A 25 19.51 69.52 39.13
CA ASP A 25 18.16 69.21 38.62
C ASP A 25 17.88 67.71 38.69
N ILE A 26 18.85 66.88 38.30
CA ILE A 26 18.76 65.42 38.37
C ILE A 26 18.59 64.96 39.82
N ALA A 27 19.42 65.50 40.72
CA ALA A 27 19.36 65.19 42.14
C ALA A 27 18.01 65.58 42.78
N ALA A 28 17.48 66.75 42.42
CA ALA A 28 16.17 67.22 42.87
C ALA A 28 15.04 66.29 42.39
N ALA A 29 15.06 65.88 41.12
CA ALA A 29 14.04 65.00 40.58
C ALA A 29 14.09 63.59 41.19
N ILE A 30 15.29 63.00 41.38
CA ILE A 30 15.45 61.69 42.04
C ILE A 30 14.93 61.74 43.48
N ARG A 31 15.15 62.85 44.20
CA ARG A 31 14.61 63.03 45.55
C ARG A 31 13.07 63.10 45.53
N ALA A 32 12.51 63.95 44.67
CA ALA A 32 11.08 64.24 44.63
C ALA A 32 10.22 63.11 44.03
N HIS A 33 10.75 62.29 43.12
CA HIS A 33 9.97 61.31 42.37
C HIS A 33 10.49 59.89 42.61
N GLN A 34 9.59 58.90 42.59
CA GLN A 34 9.97 57.49 42.71
C GLN A 34 10.63 56.95 41.43
N VAL A 35 10.15 57.40 40.27
CA VAL A 35 10.67 57.04 38.95
C VAL A 35 11.11 58.30 38.23
N VAL A 36 12.30 58.28 37.62
CA VAL A 36 12.81 59.38 36.78
C VAL A 36 13.34 58.80 35.47
N VAL A 37 12.98 59.43 34.35
CA VAL A 37 13.51 59.10 33.02
C VAL A 37 14.57 60.13 32.65
N ILE A 38 15.78 59.69 32.33
CA ILE A 38 16.90 60.57 31.98
C ILE A 38 17.29 60.32 30.52
N ALA A 39 16.98 61.30 29.68
CA ALA A 39 17.31 61.29 28.27
C ALA A 39 18.64 62.00 28.04
N GLY A 40 19.48 61.45 27.18
CA GLY A 40 20.67 62.16 26.70
C GLY A 40 21.51 61.26 25.83
N GLU A 41 22.29 61.84 24.93
CA GLU A 41 23.05 61.05 23.96
C GLU A 41 24.16 60.21 24.64
N THR A 42 24.63 59.16 23.96
CA THR A 42 25.80 58.39 24.39
C THR A 42 27.02 59.31 24.52
N GLY A 43 27.75 59.24 25.64
CA GLY A 43 28.88 60.13 25.92
C GLY A 43 28.55 61.36 26.78
N SER A 44 27.27 61.63 27.06
CA SER A 44 26.83 62.71 27.99
C SER A 44 27.24 62.51 29.46
N GLY A 45 27.68 61.31 29.84
CA GLY A 45 28.08 60.95 31.21
C GLY A 45 27.00 60.29 32.06
N LYS A 46 25.82 59.96 31.52
CA LYS A 46 24.69 59.36 32.29
C LYS A 46 25.13 58.12 33.07
N THR A 47 25.69 57.16 32.34
CA THR A 47 26.11 55.85 32.86
C THR A 47 27.15 55.92 33.97
N THR A 48 28.05 56.91 33.95
CA THR A 48 29.13 57.03 34.95
C THR A 48 28.77 57.97 36.10
N GLN A 49 28.00 59.03 35.85
CA GLN A 49 27.71 60.04 36.86
C GLN A 49 26.44 59.75 37.68
N LEU A 50 25.42 59.08 37.14
CA LEU A 50 24.17 58.83 37.88
C LEU A 50 24.35 58.01 39.18
N PRO A 51 25.18 56.95 39.22
CA PRO A 51 25.48 56.26 40.47
C PRO A 51 26.11 57.16 41.53
N LYS A 52 26.97 58.09 41.10
CA LYS A 52 27.66 59.05 41.99
C LYS A 52 26.67 60.05 42.57
N ILE A 53 25.74 60.56 41.75
CA ILE A 53 24.64 61.43 42.22
C ILE A 53 23.77 60.68 43.24
N CYS A 54 23.50 59.39 43.02
CA CYS A 54 22.74 58.59 43.98
C CYS A 54 23.49 58.42 45.32
N LEU A 55 24.80 58.16 45.28
CA LEU A 55 25.64 58.09 46.49
C LEU A 55 25.63 59.41 47.26
N GLU A 56 25.77 60.54 46.56
CA GLU A 56 25.72 61.88 47.15
C GLU A 56 24.39 62.17 47.84
N LEU A 57 23.28 61.68 47.27
CA LEU A 57 21.95 61.79 47.88
C LEU A 57 21.77 60.89 49.12
N GLY A 58 22.77 60.10 49.49
CA GLY A 58 22.75 59.20 50.65
C GLY A 58 22.25 57.78 50.35
N TYR A 59 21.93 57.46 49.10
CA TYR A 59 21.53 56.10 48.70
C TYR A 59 22.76 55.18 48.64
N GLY A 60 22.55 53.88 48.87
CA GLY A 60 23.65 52.93 49.03
C GLY A 60 24.12 52.81 50.48
N THR A 61 23.30 53.24 51.45
CA THR A 61 23.58 53.12 52.89
C THR A 61 22.71 52.05 53.55
N ALA A 62 21.41 52.03 53.27
CA ALA A 62 20.49 51.00 53.73
C ALA A 62 20.45 49.77 52.81
N GLY A 63 20.98 49.89 51.59
CA GLY A 63 21.10 48.84 50.58
C GLY A 63 22.14 49.20 49.53
N VAL A 64 21.92 48.75 48.29
CA VAL A 64 22.86 48.91 47.17
C VAL A 64 22.20 49.68 46.02
N ILE A 65 22.97 50.51 45.33
CA ILE A 65 22.63 51.10 44.03
C ILE A 65 22.94 50.06 42.96
N GLY A 66 21.89 49.43 42.42
CA GLY A 66 22.01 48.50 41.31
C GLY A 66 21.98 49.25 39.99
N HIS A 67 22.95 48.99 39.11
CA HIS A 67 23.03 49.63 37.81
C HIS A 67 23.14 48.55 36.74
N THR A 68 22.09 48.38 35.93
CA THR A 68 22.06 47.37 34.88
C THR A 68 22.66 47.87 33.58
N GLN A 69 23.18 46.93 32.79
CA GLN A 69 23.80 47.16 31.49
C GLN A 69 23.41 46.00 30.55
N PRO A 70 23.13 46.26 29.25
CA PRO A 70 22.76 45.20 28.33
C PRO A 70 23.91 44.23 28.03
N ARG A 71 25.16 44.72 28.08
CA ARG A 71 26.36 43.95 27.69
C ARG A 71 27.33 43.74 28.84
N ARG A 72 27.94 42.54 28.92
CA ARG A 72 28.92 42.19 29.96
C ARG A 72 30.14 43.10 29.97
N ILE A 73 30.63 43.47 28.78
CA ILE A 73 31.80 44.35 28.63
C ILE A 73 31.49 45.75 29.14
N ALA A 74 30.29 46.27 28.84
CA ALA A 74 29.83 47.57 29.33
C ALA A 74 29.74 47.58 30.86
N ALA A 75 29.11 46.56 31.47
CA ALA A 75 29.04 46.43 32.93
C ALA A 75 30.42 46.48 33.60
N ARG A 76 31.41 45.76 33.05
CA ARG A 76 32.78 45.75 33.59
C ARG A 76 33.50 47.08 33.40
N SER A 77 33.50 47.60 32.17
CA SER A 77 34.19 48.84 31.83
C SER A 77 33.62 50.06 32.58
N VAL A 78 32.30 50.11 32.76
CA VAL A 78 31.64 51.16 33.54
C VAL A 78 32.00 51.04 35.02
N ALA A 79 32.03 49.83 35.58
CA ALA A 79 32.45 49.62 36.97
C ALA A 79 33.91 50.06 37.20
N GLU A 80 34.82 49.66 36.30
CA GLU A 80 36.23 50.08 36.33
C GLU A 80 36.35 51.62 36.25
N ARG A 81 35.59 52.25 35.35
CA ARG A 81 35.60 53.71 35.17
C ARG A 81 35.09 54.46 36.41
N ILE A 82 33.95 54.05 36.98
CA ILE A 82 33.40 54.69 38.18
C ILE A 82 34.33 54.49 39.37
N ALA A 83 34.93 53.30 39.51
CA ALA A 83 35.91 53.04 40.57
C ALA A 83 37.14 53.96 40.47
N THR A 84 37.63 54.18 39.25
CA THR A 84 38.73 55.12 38.99
C THR A 84 38.32 56.56 39.31
N GLU A 85 37.14 57.00 38.88
CA GLU A 85 36.64 58.37 39.17
C GLU A 85 36.38 58.63 40.66
N LEU A 86 36.05 57.58 41.44
CA LEU A 86 35.86 57.66 42.90
C LEU A 86 37.14 57.36 43.69
N ASN A 87 38.28 57.16 43.03
CA ASN A 87 39.56 56.80 43.65
C ASN A 87 39.46 55.59 44.61
N THR A 88 38.71 54.56 44.22
CA THR A 88 38.51 53.32 45.00
C THR A 88 38.99 52.10 44.22
N PRO A 89 39.53 51.07 44.89
CA PRO A 89 39.76 49.78 44.25
C PRO A 89 38.44 49.16 43.75
N LEU A 90 38.47 48.54 42.57
CA LEU A 90 37.34 47.79 42.04
C LEU A 90 37.05 46.57 42.91
N GLY A 91 35.78 46.36 43.27
CA GLY A 91 35.32 45.31 44.19
C GLY A 91 35.07 45.81 45.62
N GLU A 92 35.61 46.98 45.99
CA GLU A 92 35.29 47.63 47.27
C GLU A 92 34.00 48.42 47.17
N LEU A 93 34.04 49.76 47.07
CA LEU A 93 32.85 50.62 47.00
C LEU A 93 32.02 50.37 45.72
N VAL A 94 32.70 50.13 44.61
CA VAL A 94 32.12 49.84 43.29
C VAL A 94 32.52 48.44 42.87
N GLY A 95 31.56 47.58 42.56
CA GLY A 95 31.83 46.24 42.03
C GLY A 95 30.90 45.87 40.90
N TYR A 96 31.11 44.69 40.32
CA TYR A 96 30.26 44.20 39.24
C TYR A 96 29.95 42.71 39.35
N LYS A 97 28.81 42.31 38.76
CA LYS A 97 28.39 40.92 38.63
C LYS A 97 27.84 40.65 37.23
N VAL A 98 28.53 39.79 36.49
CA VAL A 98 28.12 39.32 35.16
C VAL A 98 28.13 37.80 35.12
N ARG A 99 27.55 37.18 34.08
CA ARG A 99 27.57 35.72 33.96
C ARG A 99 29.03 35.21 33.91
N PHE A 100 29.34 34.29 34.82
CA PHE A 100 30.67 33.66 35.04
C PHE A 100 31.75 34.52 35.73
N ASN A 101 31.44 35.75 36.14
CA ASN A 101 32.43 36.60 36.82
C ASN A 101 31.73 37.57 37.80
N ASP A 102 32.14 37.54 39.07
CA ASP A 102 31.59 38.34 40.16
C ASP A 102 32.74 38.92 40.97
N LEU A 103 32.75 40.24 41.13
CA LEU A 103 33.71 40.98 41.93
C LEU A 103 32.93 41.99 42.80
N LEU A 104 32.46 41.49 43.95
CA LEU A 104 31.70 42.24 44.95
C LEU A 104 32.22 41.94 46.35
N SER A 105 32.12 42.92 47.24
CA SER A 105 32.38 42.76 48.67
C SER A 105 31.19 43.25 49.51
N ASN A 106 31.24 43.01 50.82
CA ASN A 106 30.24 43.56 51.76
C ASN A 106 30.30 45.10 51.87
N ARG A 107 31.36 45.72 51.35
CA ARG A 107 31.54 47.18 51.28
C ARG A 107 30.94 47.80 50.01
N SER A 108 30.61 46.99 49.00
CA SER A 108 30.07 47.48 47.74
C SER A 108 28.72 48.16 47.91
N ARG A 109 28.65 49.43 47.50
CA ARG A 109 27.44 50.25 47.49
C ARG A 109 26.91 50.50 46.09
N ILE A 110 27.78 50.44 45.07
CA ILE A 110 27.39 50.42 43.67
C ILE A 110 27.67 49.03 43.10
N LYS A 111 26.63 48.41 42.53
CA LYS A 111 26.72 47.12 41.84
C LYS A 111 26.34 47.29 40.38
N LEU A 112 27.33 47.16 39.50
CA LEU A 112 27.12 47.07 38.06
C LEU A 112 26.77 45.62 37.71
N MET A 113 25.75 45.41 36.89
CA MET A 113 25.38 44.05 36.49
C MET A 113 24.74 44.03 35.12
N THR A 114 24.65 42.85 34.51
CA THR A 114 23.81 42.71 33.32
C THR A 114 22.33 42.61 33.69
N ASP A 115 21.42 43.02 32.81
CA ASP A 115 19.97 42.92 33.03
C ASP A 115 19.54 41.50 33.46
N GLY A 116 20.10 40.48 32.80
CA GLY A 116 19.82 39.08 33.12
C GLY A 116 20.25 38.65 34.53
N ILE A 117 21.23 39.32 35.16
CA ILE A 117 21.64 39.03 36.55
C ILE A 117 20.59 39.57 37.52
N LEU A 118 20.09 40.78 37.30
CA LEU A 118 19.02 41.34 38.12
C LEU A 118 17.73 40.49 38.00
N LEU A 119 17.42 40.03 36.79
CA LEU A 119 16.27 39.17 36.53
C LEU A 119 16.42 37.78 37.18
N ALA A 120 17.63 37.25 37.27
CA ALA A 120 17.91 36.01 38.01
C ALA A 120 17.73 36.21 39.53
N GLU A 121 18.14 37.37 40.07
CA GLU A 121 17.99 37.67 41.49
C GLU A 121 16.53 37.79 41.93
N LEU A 122 15.63 38.22 41.04
CA LEU A 122 14.17 38.20 41.28
C LEU A 122 13.60 36.80 41.60
N GLN A 123 14.29 35.72 41.19
CA GLN A 123 13.86 34.36 41.54
C GLN A 123 14.03 34.07 43.03
N GLN A 124 15.11 34.58 43.63
CA GLN A 124 15.46 34.38 45.04
C GLN A 124 14.84 35.47 45.93
N ASP A 125 14.86 36.72 45.47
CA ASP A 125 14.31 37.87 46.16
C ASP A 125 13.38 38.68 45.25
N ARG A 126 12.11 38.26 45.22
CA ARG A 126 11.04 38.90 44.43
C ARG A 126 10.79 40.36 44.77
N TRP A 127 11.21 40.77 45.97
CA TRP A 127 11.00 42.12 46.46
C TRP A 127 12.20 43.02 46.20
N LEU A 128 13.34 42.48 45.75
CA LEU A 128 14.59 43.21 45.55
C LEU A 128 14.99 44.05 46.78
N ARG A 129 14.90 43.45 47.98
CA ARG A 129 15.15 44.10 49.28
C ARG A 129 16.57 44.62 49.43
N ARG A 130 17.52 44.03 48.71
CA ARG A 130 18.92 44.47 48.73
C ARG A 130 19.14 45.82 48.04
N TYR A 131 18.19 46.29 47.23
CA TYR A 131 18.34 47.51 46.42
C TYR A 131 17.51 48.67 46.98
N GLU A 132 18.16 49.83 47.04
CA GLU A 132 17.51 51.13 47.32
C GLU A 132 17.22 51.90 46.03
N VAL A 133 18.15 51.81 45.07
CA VAL A 133 18.04 52.46 43.77
C VAL A 133 18.36 51.43 42.69
N LEU A 134 17.54 51.41 41.65
CA LEU A 134 17.84 50.67 40.41
C LEU A 134 17.95 51.65 39.26
N ILE A 135 19.08 51.57 38.55
CA ILE A 135 19.33 52.31 37.32
C ILE A 135 19.27 51.30 36.17
N ILE A 136 18.26 51.43 35.33
CA ILE A 136 18.10 50.64 34.10
C ILE A 136 18.67 51.48 32.96
N ASP A 137 19.92 51.18 32.60
CA ASP A 137 20.67 51.94 31.59
C ASP A 137 20.39 51.42 30.19
N GLU A 138 20.57 52.28 29.18
CA GLU A 138 20.43 51.92 27.77
C GLU A 138 19.05 51.32 27.42
N ALA A 139 17.97 51.79 28.07
CA ALA A 139 16.63 51.23 27.90
C ALA A 139 16.10 51.29 26.45
N HIS A 140 16.70 52.14 25.61
CA HIS A 140 16.43 52.25 24.19
C HIS A 140 16.85 51.01 23.37
N GLU A 141 17.71 50.13 23.87
CA GLU A 141 18.03 48.86 23.19
C GLU A 141 16.82 47.91 23.14
N ARG A 142 15.82 48.11 24.03
CA ARG A 142 14.55 47.34 24.07
C ARG A 142 14.78 45.83 23.99
N SER A 143 15.78 45.36 24.74
CA SER A 143 16.07 43.94 24.91
C SER A 143 14.95 43.28 25.71
N LEU A 144 14.77 41.97 25.52
CA LEU A 144 13.75 41.20 26.23
C LEU A 144 13.90 41.30 27.76
N ASN A 145 15.14 41.27 28.26
CA ASN A 145 15.41 41.37 29.70
C ASN A 145 15.01 42.75 30.27
N ILE A 146 15.28 43.83 29.53
CA ILE A 146 14.91 45.19 29.93
C ILE A 146 13.40 45.30 30.00
N ASP A 147 12.68 44.89 28.95
CA ASP A 147 11.21 44.97 28.91
C ASP A 147 10.57 44.16 30.05
N PHE A 148 11.13 43.00 30.40
CA PHE A 148 10.72 42.24 31.57
C PHE A 148 10.97 42.95 32.89
N LEU A 149 12.19 43.47 33.09
CA LEU A 149 12.54 44.19 34.31
C LEU A 149 11.61 45.38 34.50
N LEU A 150 11.35 46.17 33.44
CA LEU A 150 10.45 47.31 33.52
C LEU A 150 9.02 46.89 33.88
N GLY A 151 8.50 45.80 33.30
CA GLY A 151 7.19 45.26 33.66
C GLY A 151 7.10 44.75 35.11
N VAL A 152 8.13 44.05 35.59
CA VAL A 152 8.18 43.61 37.00
C VAL A 152 8.29 44.81 37.93
N LEU A 153 9.15 45.78 37.61
CA LEU A 153 9.32 47.00 38.41
C LEU A 153 8.06 47.83 38.45
N LYS A 154 7.29 47.93 37.36
CA LYS A 154 5.98 48.60 37.35
C LYS A 154 5.04 48.02 38.40
N GLN A 155 5.00 46.70 38.55
CA GLN A 155 4.19 46.02 39.57
C GLN A 155 4.81 46.15 40.98
N LEU A 156 6.13 46.06 41.09
CA LEU A 156 6.85 46.08 42.36
C LEU A 156 6.83 47.47 43.02
N LEU A 157 7.03 48.54 42.26
CA LEU A 157 7.08 49.91 42.76
C LEU A 157 5.79 50.35 43.47
N ALA A 158 4.64 49.81 43.05
CA ALA A 158 3.37 50.02 43.75
C ALA A 158 3.39 49.52 45.20
N ARG A 159 4.22 48.50 45.48
CA ARG A 159 4.37 47.87 46.80
C ARG A 159 5.65 48.28 47.54
N ARG A 160 6.75 48.54 46.82
CA ARG A 160 8.04 49.06 47.33
C ARG A 160 8.12 50.56 47.04
N ARG A 161 7.41 51.38 47.82
CA ARG A 161 7.41 52.86 47.68
C ARG A 161 8.77 53.49 48.01
N ASP A 162 9.61 52.77 48.74
CA ASP A 162 10.97 53.12 49.12
C ASP A 162 11.99 52.93 47.98
N LEU A 163 11.72 52.02 47.03
CA LEU A 163 12.63 51.74 45.91
C LEU A 163 12.57 52.86 44.87
N LYS A 164 13.72 53.46 44.55
CA LYS A 164 13.87 54.43 43.46
C LYS A 164 14.23 53.74 42.14
N LEU A 165 13.65 54.20 41.04
CA LEU A 165 13.93 53.72 39.69
C LEU A 165 14.40 54.86 38.79
N ILE A 166 15.55 54.70 38.16
CA ILE A 166 16.07 55.62 37.14
C ILE A 166 16.15 54.85 35.83
N ILE A 167 15.54 55.38 34.78
CA ILE A 167 15.56 54.79 33.44
C ILE A 167 16.32 55.73 32.54
N THR A 168 17.39 55.25 31.90
CA THR A 168 18.15 56.08 30.95
C THR A 168 17.85 55.69 29.50
N SER A 169 17.85 56.67 28.61
CA SER A 169 17.68 56.45 27.17
C SER A 169 18.55 57.42 26.38
N ALA A 170 19.10 56.94 25.26
CA ALA A 170 19.80 57.78 24.28
C ALA A 170 18.87 58.32 23.19
N THR A 171 17.61 57.87 23.14
CA THR A 171 16.64 58.24 22.09
C THR A 171 15.48 59.07 22.66
N ILE A 172 14.85 59.85 21.77
CA ILE A 172 13.72 60.77 22.04
C ILE A 172 12.42 60.03 22.43
N ASN A 173 12.38 58.68 22.38
CA ASN A 173 11.19 57.91 22.77
C ASN A 173 11.00 57.78 24.31
N THR A 174 11.49 58.75 25.08
CA THR A 174 11.34 58.83 26.54
C THR A 174 9.90 59.01 26.99
N ALA A 175 9.05 59.58 26.12
CA ALA A 175 7.62 59.71 26.34
C ALA A 175 6.93 58.37 26.61
N ARG A 176 7.32 57.28 25.91
CA ARG A 176 6.74 55.95 26.17
C ARG A 176 7.11 55.41 27.55
N PHE A 177 8.37 55.57 27.97
CA PHE A 177 8.80 55.17 29.31
C PHE A 177 8.10 56.00 30.39
N SER A 178 7.98 57.31 30.18
CA SER A 178 7.24 58.21 31.08
C SER A 178 5.78 57.78 31.22
N ALA A 179 5.06 57.61 30.10
CA ALA A 179 3.67 57.15 30.08
C ALA A 179 3.51 55.79 30.79
N PHE A 180 4.39 54.83 30.49
CA PHE A 180 4.38 53.51 31.12
C PHE A 180 4.54 53.58 32.64
N PHE A 181 5.31 54.53 33.18
CA PHE A 181 5.48 54.77 34.62
C PHE A 181 4.63 55.94 35.17
N ASN A 182 3.39 56.10 34.69
CA ASN A 182 2.42 57.10 35.19
C ASN A 182 2.90 58.55 35.03
N GLN A 183 3.39 58.90 33.83
CA GLN A 183 3.91 60.24 33.52
C GLN A 183 5.13 60.61 34.39
N ALA A 184 6.08 59.67 34.53
CA ALA A 184 7.33 59.93 35.24
C ALA A 184 8.10 61.12 34.62
N PRO A 185 8.70 62.02 35.41
CA PRO A 185 9.42 63.19 34.89
C PRO A 185 10.56 62.76 33.97
N ILE A 186 10.67 63.48 32.84
CA ILE A 186 11.75 63.32 31.87
C ILE A 186 12.74 64.46 32.07
N ILE A 187 14.01 64.13 32.31
CA ILE A 187 15.10 65.10 32.30
C ILE A 187 15.92 64.88 31.04
N GLU A 188 15.93 65.90 30.18
CA GLU A 188 16.79 65.92 29.00
C GLU A 188 18.13 66.57 29.31
N VAL A 189 19.19 65.81 29.06
CA VAL A 189 20.57 66.23 29.16
C VAL A 189 21.14 66.32 27.74
N SER A 190 21.06 67.51 27.16
CA SER A 190 21.57 67.82 25.83
C SER A 190 23.10 67.64 25.80
N GLY A 191 23.60 66.78 24.91
CA GLY A 191 25.03 66.60 24.71
C GLY A 191 25.67 67.82 24.04
N ARG A 192 26.98 68.02 24.24
CA ARG A 192 27.81 68.84 23.34
C ARG A 192 28.19 67.99 22.13
N CYS A 193 27.24 67.72 21.24
CA CYS A 193 27.55 67.04 19.98
C CYS A 193 27.84 68.09 18.91
N TYR A 194 28.92 67.87 18.17
CA TYR A 194 29.25 68.71 17.03
C TYR A 194 28.28 68.40 15.88
N PRO A 195 27.97 69.39 15.02
CA PRO A 195 27.07 69.18 13.91
C PRO A 195 27.60 68.07 12.97
N VAL A 196 26.67 67.23 12.51
CA VAL A 196 26.95 66.17 11.52
C VAL A 196 26.24 66.51 10.23
N GLU A 197 26.99 66.66 9.15
CA GLU A 197 26.43 66.82 7.80
C GLU A 197 26.00 65.45 7.25
N ILE A 198 24.78 65.34 6.75
CA ILE A 198 24.23 64.10 6.19
C ILE A 198 24.22 64.20 4.67
N LEU A 199 24.89 63.25 4.00
CA LEU A 199 24.93 63.15 2.54
C LEU A 199 24.28 61.85 2.08
N TYR A 200 23.34 61.93 1.15
CA TYR A 200 22.72 60.75 0.53
C TYR A 200 23.42 60.42 -0.79
N ARG A 201 23.90 59.17 -0.93
CA ARG A 201 24.63 58.64 -2.10
C ARG A 201 24.10 57.25 -2.46
N PRO A 202 22.85 57.13 -2.94
CA PRO A 202 22.34 55.83 -3.37
C PRO A 202 23.22 55.28 -4.50
N PRO A 203 23.63 54.00 -4.45
CA PRO A 203 24.43 53.40 -5.52
C PRO A 203 23.64 53.40 -6.85
N THR A 204 24.27 53.79 -7.95
CA THR A 204 23.64 53.88 -9.28
C THR A 204 23.78 52.59 -10.09
N GLY A 205 22.66 51.95 -10.48
CA GLY A 205 22.60 50.75 -11.36
C GLY A 205 21.83 49.56 -10.76
N GLU A 206 21.32 48.64 -11.58
CA GLU A 206 20.62 47.40 -11.12
C GLU A 206 21.55 46.43 -10.36
N GLU A 207 22.88 46.60 -10.50
CA GLU A 207 23.96 45.89 -9.77
C GLU A 207 24.96 46.88 -9.14
N GLY A 208 24.51 47.84 -8.35
CA GLY A 208 25.42 48.71 -7.58
C GLY A 208 26.21 47.91 -6.52
N ASP A 209 27.43 47.49 -6.85
CA ASP A 209 28.32 46.73 -5.96
C ASP A 209 28.68 47.54 -4.70
N LEU A 210 28.19 47.10 -3.53
CA LEU A 210 28.37 47.77 -2.23
C LEU A 210 29.85 48.11 -1.92
N PRO A 211 30.83 47.21 -2.11
CA PRO A 211 32.25 47.54 -2.06
C PRO A 211 32.65 48.78 -2.86
N THR A 212 32.20 48.88 -4.12
CA THR A 212 32.51 50.01 -5.00
C THR A 212 31.93 51.31 -4.47
N ALA A 213 30.65 51.31 -4.05
CA ALA A 213 30.01 52.49 -3.46
C ALA A 213 30.70 52.95 -2.16
N VAL A 214 31.16 52.01 -1.32
CA VAL A 214 31.95 52.34 -0.12
C VAL A 214 33.30 52.96 -0.51
N LEU A 215 33.99 52.43 -1.52
CA LEU A 215 35.26 52.97 -1.97
C LEU A 215 35.11 54.41 -2.51
N GLU A 216 34.07 54.68 -3.30
CA GLU A 216 33.73 56.01 -3.81
C GLU A 216 33.45 57.00 -2.67
N ALA A 217 32.65 56.58 -1.68
CA ALA A 217 32.38 57.37 -0.48
C ALA A 217 33.67 57.63 0.34
N VAL A 218 34.56 56.64 0.47
CA VAL A 218 35.89 56.83 1.10
C VAL A 218 36.71 57.86 0.33
N HIS A 219 36.73 57.83 -1.01
CA HIS A 219 37.42 58.83 -1.82
C HIS A 219 36.82 60.24 -1.65
N GLU A 220 35.49 60.35 -1.59
CA GLU A 220 34.81 61.63 -1.32
C GLU A 220 35.23 62.22 0.03
N LEU A 221 35.20 61.41 1.09
CA LEU A 221 35.61 61.82 2.43
C LEU A 221 37.11 62.13 2.52
N THR A 222 37.95 61.39 1.78
CA THR A 222 39.40 61.64 1.71
C THR A 222 39.71 63.03 1.15
N ARG A 223 38.87 63.55 0.24
CA ARG A 223 39.03 64.93 -0.30
C ARG A 223 38.72 66.01 0.75
N LEU A 224 37.89 65.69 1.75
CA LEU A 224 37.55 66.60 2.85
C LEU A 224 38.62 66.61 3.94
N ASP A 225 39.04 65.42 4.39
CA ASP A 225 40.16 65.26 5.32
C ASP A 225 40.87 63.92 5.04
N PRO A 226 42.12 63.93 4.55
CA PRO A 226 42.85 62.71 4.21
C PRO A 226 43.24 61.88 5.43
N LEU A 227 43.26 62.44 6.64
CA LEU A 227 43.63 61.76 7.88
C LEU A 227 42.44 61.42 8.80
N GLY A 228 41.22 61.85 8.45
CA GLY A 228 40.04 61.61 9.26
C GLY A 228 39.63 60.14 9.31
N ASP A 229 39.46 59.58 10.51
CA ASP A 229 39.03 58.19 10.69
C ASP A 229 37.59 57.97 10.21
N ILE A 230 37.35 56.84 9.56
CA ILE A 230 36.08 56.48 8.94
C ILE A 230 35.49 55.25 9.63
N LEU A 231 34.22 55.30 10.01
CA LEU A 231 33.44 54.16 10.46
C LEU A 231 32.43 53.74 9.39
N VAL A 232 32.52 52.51 8.90
CA VAL A 232 31.64 51.98 7.85
C VAL A 232 30.70 50.95 8.45
N PHE A 233 29.38 51.17 8.34
CA PHE A 233 28.37 50.21 8.79
C PHE A 233 27.93 49.28 7.66
N LEU A 234 28.10 47.97 7.88
CA LEU A 234 27.82 46.89 6.92
C LEU A 234 26.89 45.83 7.52
N ALA A 235 26.18 45.08 6.67
CA ALA A 235 25.16 44.13 7.13
C ALA A 235 25.74 42.83 7.70
N GLY A 236 26.94 42.41 7.28
CA GLY A 236 27.59 41.22 7.85
C GLY A 236 29.07 41.06 7.53
N GLU A 237 29.63 39.94 8.01
CA GLU A 237 31.06 39.60 7.88
C GLU A 237 31.51 39.45 6.43
N ARG A 238 30.63 38.99 5.54
CA ARG A 238 30.92 38.85 4.11
C ARG A 238 31.19 40.21 3.48
N ASP A 239 30.27 41.15 3.69
CA ASP A 239 30.39 42.52 3.19
C ASP A 239 31.65 43.21 3.74
N ILE A 240 31.95 43.02 5.05
CA ILE A 240 33.18 43.52 5.67
C ILE A 240 34.43 42.99 4.96
N ARG A 241 34.44 41.71 4.59
CA ARG A 241 35.56 41.09 3.89
C ARG A 241 35.69 41.63 2.47
N GLU A 242 34.60 41.65 1.70
CA GLU A 242 34.59 42.12 0.30
C GLU A 242 35.01 43.60 0.20
N VAL A 243 34.45 44.46 1.06
CA VAL A 243 34.86 45.88 1.18
C VAL A 243 36.32 45.99 1.62
N GLY A 244 36.74 45.20 2.61
CA GLY A 244 38.11 45.22 3.12
C GLY A 244 39.15 44.80 2.07
N GLU A 245 38.86 43.78 1.27
CA GLU A 245 39.70 43.34 0.16
C GLU A 245 39.82 44.40 -0.92
N LEU A 246 38.72 45.09 -1.26
CA LEU A 246 38.75 46.18 -2.24
C LEU A 246 39.54 47.39 -1.72
N LEU A 247 39.31 47.80 -0.46
CA LEU A 247 40.06 48.90 0.16
C LEU A 247 41.56 48.59 0.28
N ALA A 248 41.93 47.33 0.54
CA ALA A 248 43.34 46.91 0.55
C ALA A 248 43.98 47.04 -0.84
N LYS A 249 43.25 46.72 -1.92
CA LYS A 249 43.72 46.89 -3.31
C LYS A 249 43.84 48.37 -3.72
N ALA A 250 43.03 49.24 -3.13
CA ALA A 250 43.04 50.68 -3.43
C ALA A 250 44.31 51.42 -2.95
N ASN A 251 45.18 50.78 -2.15
CA ASN A 251 46.48 51.33 -1.70
C ASN A 251 46.41 52.77 -1.17
N LEU A 252 45.44 53.02 -0.27
CA LEU A 252 45.24 54.32 0.35
C LEU A 252 46.45 54.69 1.25
N ARG A 253 46.99 55.91 1.08
CA ARG A 253 48.17 56.37 1.84
C ARG A 253 47.90 56.38 3.35
N GLN A 254 48.86 55.90 4.15
CA GLN A 254 48.85 55.93 5.61
C GLN A 254 47.50 55.51 6.25
N THR A 255 46.82 54.51 5.66
CA THR A 255 45.49 54.05 6.09
C THR A 255 45.53 52.61 6.59
N GLU A 256 45.01 52.35 7.80
CA GLU A 256 44.80 51.01 8.37
C GLU A 256 43.31 50.64 8.31
N THR A 257 42.98 49.52 7.66
CA THR A 257 41.60 49.00 7.62
C THR A 257 41.42 47.93 8.70
N LEU A 258 40.44 48.11 9.59
CA LEU A 258 40.18 47.22 10.72
C LEU A 258 38.74 46.70 10.71
N PRO A 259 38.49 45.39 10.82
CA PRO A 259 37.14 44.87 10.97
C PRO A 259 36.62 45.02 12.41
N LEU A 260 35.30 45.17 12.58
CA LEU A 260 34.61 45.21 13.87
C LEU A 260 33.26 44.46 13.83
N TYR A 261 33.25 43.21 14.25
CA TYR A 261 32.04 42.39 14.37
C TYR A 261 32.11 41.48 15.60
N SER A 262 30.96 40.98 16.06
CA SER A 262 30.81 40.30 17.36
C SER A 262 31.71 39.07 17.56
N ARG A 263 32.10 38.38 16.48
CA ARG A 263 32.95 37.18 16.54
C ARG A 263 34.46 37.45 16.55
N LEU A 264 34.90 38.71 16.48
CA LEU A 264 36.32 39.04 16.55
C LEU A 264 36.91 38.70 17.91
N SER A 265 38.20 38.35 17.94
CA SER A 265 38.89 38.08 19.20
C SER A 265 38.98 39.35 20.05
N ILE A 266 38.98 39.21 21.38
CA ILE A 266 39.09 40.35 22.31
C ILE A 266 40.34 41.20 21.98
N ARG A 267 41.46 40.55 21.65
CA ARG A 267 42.70 41.24 21.25
C ARG A 267 42.51 42.10 20.00
N ASP A 268 41.74 41.63 19.03
CA ASP A 268 41.48 42.35 17.78
C ASP A 268 40.46 43.48 17.99
N GLN A 269 39.48 43.30 18.88
CA GLN A 269 38.59 44.38 19.30
C GLN A 269 39.36 45.45 20.08
N ASP A 270 40.27 45.06 20.98
CA ASP A 270 41.11 45.98 21.75
C ASP A 270 42.02 46.84 20.87
N ARG A 271 42.44 46.35 19.69
CA ARG A 271 43.27 47.14 18.74
C ARG A 271 42.58 48.42 18.30
N ILE A 272 41.25 48.41 18.21
CA ILE A 272 40.44 49.56 17.77
C ILE A 272 40.47 50.70 18.80
N PHE A 273 40.68 50.38 20.08
CA PHE A 273 40.74 51.36 21.17
C PHE A 273 42.15 51.90 21.47
N ARG A 274 43.19 51.35 20.83
CA ARG A 274 44.57 51.83 21.03
C ARG A 274 44.81 53.07 20.19
N SER A 275 45.56 54.03 20.73
CA SER A 275 46.03 55.20 19.98
C SER A 275 46.80 54.80 18.72
N HIS A 276 46.67 55.59 17.65
CA HIS A 276 47.28 55.34 16.35
C HIS A 276 47.77 56.60 15.66
N THR A 277 48.61 56.40 14.64
CA THR A 277 49.14 57.44 13.76
C THR A 277 48.68 57.18 12.33
N GLY A 278 48.21 58.21 11.63
CA GLY A 278 47.58 58.05 10.31
C GLY A 278 46.07 57.79 10.42
N ARG A 279 45.45 57.35 9.33
CA ARG A 279 44.00 57.16 9.23
C ARG A 279 43.58 55.73 9.50
N ARG A 280 42.43 55.53 10.16
CA ARG A 280 41.75 54.24 10.29
C ARG A 280 40.42 54.20 9.57
N ILE A 281 40.17 53.08 8.89
CA ILE A 281 38.85 52.74 8.35
C ILE A 281 38.35 51.52 9.11
N VAL A 282 37.34 51.70 9.96
CA VAL A 282 36.75 50.64 10.77
C VAL A 282 35.51 50.11 10.07
N LEU A 283 35.55 48.84 9.63
CA LEU A 283 34.45 48.17 8.95
C LEU A 283 33.61 47.39 9.97
N ALA A 284 32.46 47.93 10.36
CA ALA A 284 31.69 47.47 11.50
C ALA A 284 30.28 46.95 11.15
N THR A 285 29.80 45.99 11.93
CA THR A 285 28.34 45.74 12.01
C THR A 285 27.69 46.71 13.02
N ASN A 286 26.41 46.49 13.33
CA ASN A 286 25.69 47.20 14.40
C ASN A 286 26.33 47.11 15.82
N VAL A 287 27.44 46.38 15.99
CA VAL A 287 28.23 46.37 17.25
C VAL A 287 28.70 47.77 17.64
N ALA A 288 29.04 48.62 16.67
CA ALA A 288 29.50 50.00 16.91
C ALA A 288 28.35 51.02 17.12
N GLU A 289 27.09 50.60 16.91
CA GLU A 289 25.93 51.49 16.85
C GLU A 289 25.49 52.05 18.20
N THR A 290 25.59 51.29 19.30
CA THR A 290 25.10 51.71 20.63
C THR A 290 26.22 51.68 21.67
N SER A 291 26.56 50.48 22.14
CA SER A 291 27.27 50.26 23.41
C SER A 291 28.81 50.23 23.31
N LEU A 292 29.37 50.60 22.16
CA LEU A 292 30.82 50.69 21.93
C LEU A 292 31.16 52.02 21.27
N THR A 293 32.07 52.78 21.88
CA THR A 293 32.50 54.08 21.36
C THR A 293 33.89 53.96 20.75
N VAL A 294 33.95 53.87 19.42
CA VAL A 294 35.24 53.90 18.70
C VAL A 294 35.81 55.33 18.79
N PRO A 295 37.03 55.51 19.31
CA PRO A 295 37.64 56.83 19.43
C PRO A 295 38.07 57.37 18.05
N GLY A 296 38.14 58.69 17.91
CA GLY A 296 38.74 59.35 16.74
C GLY A 296 37.88 59.43 15.48
N ILE A 297 36.69 58.81 15.45
CA ILE A 297 35.82 58.79 14.25
C ILE A 297 35.39 60.20 13.84
N ARG A 298 35.77 60.60 12.62
CA ARG A 298 35.40 61.88 11.98
C ARG A 298 34.35 61.70 10.89
N PHE A 299 34.29 60.53 10.27
CA PHE A 299 33.36 60.25 9.18
C PHE A 299 32.63 58.93 9.37
N VAL A 300 31.40 58.87 8.86
CA VAL A 300 30.58 57.64 8.84
C VAL A 300 30.15 57.34 7.41
N ILE A 301 30.19 56.06 7.03
CA ILE A 301 29.54 55.55 5.83
C ILE A 301 28.52 54.50 6.28
N ASP A 302 27.24 54.68 5.96
CA ASP A 302 26.17 53.79 6.37
C ASP A 302 25.53 53.11 5.15
N SER A 303 25.67 51.78 5.05
CA SER A 303 24.95 50.99 4.05
C SER A 303 23.44 51.02 4.24
N GLY A 304 22.95 51.42 5.42
CA GLY A 304 21.53 51.44 5.73
C GLY A 304 20.92 50.08 5.98
N LEU A 305 21.74 49.02 5.99
CA LEU A 305 21.31 47.64 6.17
C LEU A 305 21.82 47.07 7.49
N ALA A 306 21.08 46.11 8.04
CA ALA A 306 21.52 45.31 9.16
C ALA A 306 20.97 43.89 9.05
N ARG A 307 21.75 42.92 9.55
CA ARG A 307 21.27 41.57 9.74
C ARG A 307 20.54 41.48 11.08
N ILE A 308 19.23 41.26 11.01
CA ILE A 308 18.34 41.24 12.18
C ILE A 308 17.83 39.82 12.39
N SER A 309 17.83 39.33 13.64
CA SER A 309 17.20 38.05 13.94
C SER A 309 15.69 38.19 14.04
N ARG A 310 14.95 37.37 13.27
CA ARG A 310 13.49 37.29 13.32
C ARG A 310 13.02 35.86 13.43
N TYR A 311 12.10 35.60 14.34
CA TYR A 311 11.40 34.33 14.41
C TYR A 311 10.22 34.31 13.41
N SER A 312 10.23 33.35 12.49
CA SER A 312 9.12 33.14 11.55
C SER A 312 8.07 32.25 12.21
N HIS A 313 7.01 32.90 12.67
CA HIS A 313 5.82 32.31 13.26
C HIS A 313 5.19 31.19 12.40
N ARG A 314 5.14 31.39 11.08
CA ARG A 314 4.54 30.43 10.14
C ARG A 314 5.33 29.12 10.04
N THR A 315 6.65 29.20 10.05
CA THR A 315 7.55 28.06 9.79
C THR A 315 8.19 27.51 11.06
N GLY A 316 8.08 28.22 12.19
CA GLY A 316 8.74 27.86 13.44
C GLY A 316 10.26 28.06 13.43
N VAL A 317 10.77 28.82 12.45
CA VAL A 317 12.20 28.92 12.12
C VAL A 317 12.75 30.31 12.43
N GLN A 318 13.95 30.37 13.00
CA GLN A 318 14.70 31.61 13.13
C GLN A 318 15.34 31.98 11.78
N ARG A 319 15.04 33.19 11.30
CA ARG A 319 15.62 33.80 10.11
C ARG A 319 16.60 34.90 10.52
N LEU A 320 17.59 35.14 9.67
CA LEU A 320 18.55 36.23 9.81
C LEU A 320 18.55 37.08 8.52
N PRO A 321 17.40 37.68 8.15
CA PRO A 321 17.32 38.53 6.97
C PRO A 321 18.22 39.76 7.11
N ILE A 322 18.69 40.23 5.96
CA ILE A 322 19.27 41.57 5.82
C ILE A 322 18.09 42.49 5.50
N GLU A 323 17.88 43.51 6.32
CA GLU A 323 16.76 44.45 6.20
C GLU A 323 17.27 45.89 6.34
N ALA A 324 16.47 46.85 5.90
CA ALA A 324 16.72 48.26 6.14
C ALA A 324 16.64 48.59 7.64
N ILE A 325 17.56 49.42 8.13
CA ILE A 325 17.53 49.92 9.50
C ILE A 325 16.47 51.00 9.70
N SER A 326 16.01 51.17 10.95
CA SER A 326 15.10 52.26 11.34
C SER A 326 15.74 53.65 11.23
N GLN A 327 14.93 54.70 11.19
CA GLN A 327 15.40 56.09 11.22
C GLN A 327 16.24 56.37 12.48
N ALA A 328 15.80 55.90 13.65
CA ALA A 328 16.54 56.05 14.90
C ALA A 328 17.92 55.38 14.84
N SER A 329 18.03 54.17 14.28
CA SER A 329 19.31 53.48 14.08
C SER A 329 20.22 54.25 13.11
N ALA A 330 19.68 54.73 11.99
CA ALA A 330 20.44 55.53 11.03
C ALA A 330 20.97 56.83 11.67
N ASN A 331 20.16 57.51 12.47
CA ASN A 331 20.57 58.71 13.19
C ASN A 331 21.64 58.39 14.25
N GLN A 332 21.52 57.28 14.97
CA GLN A 332 22.54 56.83 15.93
C GLN A 332 23.87 56.48 15.26
N ARG A 333 23.84 55.87 14.06
CA ARG A 333 25.03 55.59 13.25
C ARG A 333 25.69 56.87 12.80
N SER A 334 24.93 57.82 12.24
CA SER A 334 25.44 59.14 11.84
C SER A 334 26.02 59.91 13.04
N GLY A 335 25.39 59.83 14.21
CA GLY A 335 25.90 60.48 15.43
C GLY A 335 27.27 59.99 15.92
N ARG A 336 27.81 58.89 15.37
CA ARG A 336 29.13 58.37 15.76
C ARG A 336 30.29 59.27 15.32
N CYS A 337 30.15 60.06 14.27
CA CYS A 337 31.18 61.02 13.85
C CYS A 337 31.08 62.41 14.50
N GLY A 338 29.96 62.74 15.16
CA GLY A 338 29.73 64.06 15.80
C GLY A 338 30.27 64.21 17.22
N ARG A 339 31.12 63.28 17.68
CA ARG A 339 31.53 63.18 19.11
C ARG A 339 32.76 63.97 19.49
N VAL A 340 33.72 64.09 18.58
CA VAL A 340 35.03 64.72 18.85
C VAL A 340 35.14 66.07 18.14
N ALA A 341 34.60 66.16 16.93
CA ALA A 341 34.56 67.37 16.09
C ALA A 341 33.39 67.27 15.11
N ALA A 342 33.16 68.32 14.32
CA ALA A 342 32.19 68.28 13.22
C ALA A 342 32.59 67.20 12.21
N GLY A 343 31.60 66.39 11.80
CA GLY A 343 31.80 65.20 10.97
C GLY A 343 30.80 65.10 9.83
N VAL A 344 31.06 64.20 8.89
CA VAL A 344 30.18 63.91 7.74
C VAL A 344 29.73 62.46 7.80
N ALA A 345 28.45 62.22 7.57
CA ALA A 345 27.89 60.88 7.43
C ALA A 345 27.29 60.68 6.04
N ILE A 346 27.87 59.77 5.27
CA ILE A 346 27.37 59.37 3.95
C ILE A 346 26.44 58.17 4.13
N ARG A 347 25.18 58.30 3.68
CA ARG A 347 24.18 57.24 3.62
C ARG A 347 24.11 56.69 2.21
N LEU A 348 24.36 55.39 2.04
CA LEU A 348 24.36 54.72 0.73
C LEU A 348 22.94 54.34 0.26
N TYR A 349 21.97 55.22 0.50
CA TYR A 349 20.56 55.08 0.17
C TYR A 349 19.96 56.48 -0.04
N SER A 350 18.78 56.58 -0.67
CA SER A 350 18.16 57.87 -0.95
C SER A 350 17.50 58.48 0.30
N GLU A 351 17.29 59.79 0.28
CA GLU A 351 16.53 60.48 1.33
C GLU A 351 15.07 60.02 1.39
N GLU A 352 14.47 59.69 0.23
CA GLU A 352 13.14 59.10 0.16
C GLU A 352 13.07 57.74 0.88
N ASP A 353 14.07 56.87 0.67
CA ASP A 353 14.18 55.60 1.39
C ASP A 353 14.38 55.83 2.91
N PHE A 354 15.15 56.84 3.31
CA PHE A 354 15.27 57.21 4.73
C PHE A 354 13.92 57.58 5.34
N ASN A 355 13.17 58.46 4.68
CA ASN A 355 11.88 58.96 5.16
C ASN A 355 10.78 57.88 5.17
N GLY A 356 10.88 56.88 4.29
CA GLY A 356 9.95 55.74 4.23
C GLY A 356 10.20 54.63 5.27
N ARG A 357 11.34 54.63 5.96
CA ARG A 357 11.67 53.62 6.98
C ARG A 357 10.91 53.82 8.29
N ASP A 358 10.76 52.74 9.05
CA ASP A 358 10.19 52.79 10.40
C ASP A 358 10.97 53.77 11.31
N PRO A 359 10.28 54.61 12.11
CA PRO A 359 10.93 55.57 12.98
C PRO A 359 11.84 54.93 14.06
N PHE A 360 11.47 53.75 14.56
CA PHE A 360 12.16 53.05 15.66
C PHE A 360 12.37 51.57 15.36
N PRO A 361 13.40 50.92 15.93
CA PRO A 361 13.59 49.49 15.78
C PRO A 361 12.47 48.71 16.48
N THR A 362 12.01 47.62 15.86
CA THR A 362 11.05 46.70 16.49
C THR A 362 11.65 46.10 17.76
N PRO A 363 10.94 46.08 18.92
CA PRO A 363 11.42 45.46 20.16
C PRO A 363 11.79 43.98 20.00
N GLU A 364 12.69 43.47 20.85
CA GLU A 364 13.10 42.06 20.80
C GLU A 364 11.94 41.10 21.11
N ILE A 365 11.07 41.45 22.06
CA ILE A 365 9.91 40.62 22.46
C ILE A 365 8.95 40.30 21.30
N GLN A 366 8.89 41.16 20.28
CA GLN A 366 8.05 40.96 19.09
C GLN A 366 8.75 40.13 17.99
N ARG A 367 10.03 39.77 18.17
CA ARG A 367 10.86 39.10 17.15
C ARG A 367 11.43 37.75 17.60
N VAL A 368 11.20 37.36 18.86
CA VAL A 368 11.72 36.12 19.46
C VAL A 368 10.61 35.11 19.76
N ASN A 369 11.02 33.86 20.02
CA ASN A 369 10.10 32.82 20.47
C ASN A 369 9.67 33.06 21.91
N LEU A 370 8.35 33.13 22.14
CA LEU A 370 7.77 33.43 23.45
C LEU A 370 7.70 32.22 24.40
N ALA A 371 8.05 31.00 23.98
CA ALA A 371 8.01 29.84 24.89
C ALA A 371 8.95 30.01 26.09
N SER A 372 10.18 30.49 25.86
CA SER A 372 11.15 30.77 26.93
C SER A 372 10.67 31.89 27.86
N VAL A 373 10.09 32.94 27.26
CA VAL A 373 9.47 34.10 27.93
C VAL A 373 8.36 33.62 28.88
N MET A 374 7.44 32.79 28.39
CA MET A 374 6.32 32.26 29.15
C MET A 374 6.76 31.35 30.30
N LEU A 375 7.78 30.50 30.09
CA LEU A 375 8.33 29.67 31.17
C LEU A 375 8.98 30.50 32.26
N GLN A 376 9.73 31.53 31.88
CA GLN A 376 10.35 32.45 32.82
C GLN A 376 9.30 33.24 33.62
N MET A 377 8.22 33.68 32.96
CA MET A 377 7.08 34.32 33.63
C MET A 377 6.38 33.37 34.61
N ALA A 378 6.20 32.11 34.24
CA ALA A 378 5.63 31.09 35.11
C ALA A 378 6.52 30.84 36.34
N LEU A 379 7.85 30.77 36.16
CA LEU A 379 8.81 30.63 37.27
C LEU A 379 8.74 31.80 38.24
N LEU A 380 8.75 33.03 37.71
CA LEU A 380 8.68 34.27 38.48
C LEU A 380 7.26 34.53 39.04
N ARG A 381 6.26 33.76 38.61
CA ARG A 381 4.82 33.91 38.93
C ARG A 381 4.28 35.30 38.57
N LEU A 382 4.63 35.78 37.37
CA LEU A 382 4.24 37.11 36.86
C LEU A 382 2.84 37.16 36.24
N GLY A 383 2.09 36.06 36.30
CA GLY A 383 0.74 35.95 35.72
C GLY A 383 0.76 35.56 34.25
N LYS A 384 -0.38 35.75 33.58
CA LYS A 384 -0.56 35.48 32.16
C LYS A 384 0.15 36.55 31.31
N ILE A 385 0.77 36.14 30.21
CA ILE A 385 1.53 37.05 29.34
C ILE A 385 0.65 38.15 28.75
N GLU A 386 -0.61 37.85 28.48
CA GLU A 386 -1.61 38.77 27.96
C GLU A 386 -1.95 39.91 28.95
N GLN A 387 -1.69 39.70 30.25
CA GLN A 387 -2.02 40.65 31.32
C GLN A 387 -0.78 41.35 31.89
N PHE A 388 0.42 40.92 31.48
CA PHE A 388 1.65 41.49 31.98
C PHE A 388 1.93 42.85 31.34
N ALA A 389 2.44 43.78 32.14
CA ALA A 389 2.69 45.15 31.72
C ALA A 389 3.96 45.22 30.87
N PHE A 390 3.83 45.00 29.57
CA PHE A 390 4.87 45.33 28.60
C PHE A 390 4.69 46.75 28.07
N ILE A 391 5.79 47.42 27.71
CA ILE A 391 5.73 48.71 27.01
C ILE A 391 5.14 48.52 25.61
N ASP A 392 5.63 47.52 24.88
CA ASP A 392 5.06 47.08 23.62
C ASP A 392 4.72 45.59 23.76
N PRO A 393 3.43 45.22 23.91
CA PRO A 393 3.05 43.83 24.14
C PRO A 393 3.35 42.96 22.90
N PRO A 394 3.63 41.66 23.10
CA PRO A 394 3.75 40.72 21.99
C PRO A 394 2.40 40.51 21.29
N GLU A 395 2.45 40.19 20.00
CA GLU A 395 1.26 39.90 19.21
C GLU A 395 0.53 38.63 19.70
N GLY A 396 -0.80 38.63 19.64
CA GLY A 396 -1.62 37.48 20.07
C GLY A 396 -1.30 36.18 19.30
N ARG A 397 -0.81 36.27 18.07
CA ARG A 397 -0.36 35.11 17.29
C ARG A 397 0.91 34.49 17.87
N ALA A 398 1.92 35.32 18.18
CA ALA A 398 3.16 34.86 18.80
C ALA A 398 2.90 34.18 20.16
N ILE A 399 1.92 34.69 20.92
CA ILE A 399 1.49 34.10 22.19
C ILE A 399 0.91 32.69 21.97
N ARG A 400 -0.01 32.51 21.01
CA ARG A 400 -0.59 31.19 20.71
C ARG A 400 0.46 30.17 20.27
N GLU A 401 1.43 30.58 19.47
CA GLU A 401 2.51 29.71 19.00
C GLU A 401 3.49 29.34 20.13
N GLY A 402 3.79 30.28 21.05
CA GLY A 402 4.55 29.99 22.26
C GLY A 402 3.85 28.91 23.11
N TYR A 403 2.54 29.03 23.33
CA TYR A 403 1.76 27.99 24.00
C TYR A 403 1.75 26.67 23.22
N GLN A 404 1.63 26.71 21.88
CA GLN A 404 1.69 25.51 21.05
C GLN A 404 3.03 24.78 21.20
N LEU A 405 4.15 25.51 21.22
CA LEU A 405 5.47 24.91 21.47
C LEU A 405 5.57 24.34 22.88
N LEU A 406 5.09 25.05 23.89
CA LEU A 406 5.09 24.51 25.26
C LEU A 406 4.23 23.25 25.39
N TYR A 407 3.10 23.19 24.68
CA TYR A 407 2.28 21.98 24.58
C TYR A 407 3.03 20.87 23.85
N GLU A 408 3.68 21.16 22.72
CA GLU A 408 4.54 20.22 21.97
C GLU A 408 5.61 19.58 22.86
N LEU A 409 6.30 20.38 23.67
CA LEU A 409 7.34 19.92 24.60
C LEU A 409 6.77 19.16 25.82
N GLY A 410 5.45 19.13 25.98
CA GLY A 410 4.78 18.59 27.17
C GLY A 410 5.02 19.45 28.43
N ALA A 411 5.40 20.71 28.26
CA ALA A 411 5.62 21.67 29.35
C ALA A 411 4.31 22.18 29.97
N ILE A 412 3.21 22.12 29.21
CA ILE A 412 1.85 22.47 29.65
C ILE A 412 0.84 21.41 29.23
N ASP A 413 -0.30 21.34 29.92
CA ASP A 413 -1.46 20.54 29.53
C ASP A 413 -2.38 21.29 28.54
N GLU A 414 -3.48 20.64 28.12
CA GLU A 414 -4.50 21.24 27.24
C GLU A 414 -5.15 22.49 27.85
N GLN A 415 -5.19 22.58 29.18
CA GLN A 415 -5.71 23.73 29.93
C GLN A 415 -4.64 24.81 30.18
N ARG A 416 -3.46 24.71 29.54
CA ARG A 416 -2.31 25.62 29.66
C ARG A 416 -1.70 25.71 31.06
N ARG A 417 -1.87 24.67 31.89
CA ARG A 417 -1.26 24.59 33.21
C ARG A 417 0.11 23.93 33.13
N LEU A 418 1.06 24.42 33.92
CA LEU A 418 2.45 23.94 33.92
C LEU A 418 2.53 22.48 34.40
N SER A 419 3.07 21.60 33.55
CA SER A 419 3.30 20.19 33.87
C SER A 419 4.53 20.01 34.77
N ALA A 420 4.79 18.78 35.22
CA ALA A 420 6.03 18.45 35.92
C ALA A 420 7.28 18.73 35.06
N ILE A 421 7.20 18.43 33.76
CA ILE A 421 8.25 18.75 32.78
C ILE A 421 8.41 20.27 32.67
N GLY A 422 7.30 21.01 32.56
CA GLY A 422 7.33 22.48 32.48
C GLY A 422 7.99 23.15 33.68
N ARG A 423 7.80 22.62 34.89
CA ARG A 423 8.47 23.12 36.12
C ARG A 423 9.97 22.91 36.10
N GLN A 424 10.43 21.79 35.55
CA GLN A 424 11.86 21.51 35.40
C GLN A 424 12.47 22.39 34.29
N LEU A 425 11.80 22.50 33.15
CA LEU A 425 12.22 23.36 32.04
C LEU A 425 12.41 24.82 32.46
N ALA A 426 11.48 25.34 33.26
CA ALA A 426 11.53 26.72 33.72
C ALA A 426 12.80 27.03 34.54
N GLN A 427 13.43 26.03 35.17
CA GLN A 427 14.65 26.19 35.98
C GLN A 427 15.94 26.14 35.15
N LEU A 428 15.86 25.77 33.87
CA LEU A 428 17.02 25.64 32.99
C LEU A 428 17.26 26.93 32.19
N PRO A 429 18.50 27.43 32.08
CA PRO A 429 18.86 28.65 31.37
C PRO A 429 19.20 28.36 29.89
N VAL A 430 18.40 27.53 29.23
CA VAL A 430 18.55 27.15 27.82
C VAL A 430 17.23 27.25 27.09
N ASP A 431 17.28 27.18 25.76
CA ASP A 431 16.07 27.06 24.96
C ASP A 431 15.21 25.87 25.45
N PRO A 432 13.87 26.02 25.57
CA PRO A 432 12.99 24.99 26.09
C PRO A 432 13.10 23.65 25.34
N ARG A 433 13.43 23.65 24.04
CA ARG A 433 13.66 22.42 23.26
C ARG A 433 14.90 21.67 23.77
N LEU A 434 15.99 22.39 24.00
CA LEU A 434 17.23 21.83 24.54
C LEU A 434 17.06 21.41 26.00
N GLY A 435 16.31 22.18 26.79
CA GLY A 435 15.94 21.76 28.14
C GLY A 435 15.13 20.46 28.15
N ARG A 436 14.22 20.30 27.18
CA ARG A 436 13.35 19.11 27.08
C ARG A 436 14.14 17.86 26.73
N LEU A 437 15.15 18.02 25.87
CA LEU A 437 16.16 17.03 25.57
C LEU A 437 16.92 16.62 26.82
N LEU A 438 17.42 17.56 27.62
CA LEU A 438 18.18 17.23 28.84
C LEU A 438 17.35 16.43 29.86
N ILE A 439 16.08 16.81 30.04
CA ILE A 439 15.15 16.07 30.90
C ILE A 439 14.95 14.64 30.37
N ALA A 440 14.84 14.45 29.06
CA ALA A 440 14.73 13.13 28.45
C ALA A 440 16.04 12.33 28.60
N ALA A 441 17.18 12.97 28.37
CA ALA A 441 18.51 12.37 28.49
C ALA A 441 18.77 11.84 29.90
N ALA A 442 18.31 12.54 30.94
CA ALA A 442 18.35 12.05 32.31
C ALA A 442 17.54 10.76 32.52
N LYS A 443 16.40 10.61 31.83
CA LYS A 443 15.53 9.41 31.93
C LYS A 443 16.01 8.25 31.08
N GLU A 444 16.57 8.53 29.90
CA GLU A 444 17.07 7.56 28.93
C GLU A 444 18.49 7.06 29.28
N GLY A 445 19.14 7.64 30.30
CA GLY A 445 20.52 7.29 30.65
C GLY A 445 21.56 7.84 29.67
N ALA A 446 21.30 9.00 29.08
CA ALA A 446 22.16 9.68 28.10
C ALA A 446 22.54 11.11 28.50
N LEU A 447 22.53 11.41 29.80
CA LEU A 447 22.68 12.78 30.32
C LEU A 447 24.07 13.37 30.04
N GLN A 448 25.14 12.56 30.09
CA GLN A 448 26.51 13.02 29.82
C GLN A 448 26.63 13.54 28.39
N GLU A 449 26.10 12.81 27.42
CA GLU A 449 26.02 13.18 26.01
C GLU A 449 25.05 14.34 25.80
N GLY A 450 23.88 14.28 26.45
CA GLY A 450 22.83 15.29 26.35
C GLY A 450 23.31 16.69 26.76
N VAL A 451 24.08 16.81 27.84
CA VAL A 451 24.67 18.08 28.28
C VAL A 451 25.64 18.63 27.24
N VAL A 452 26.49 17.78 26.67
CA VAL A 452 27.44 18.17 25.63
C VAL A 452 26.72 18.66 24.38
N LEU A 453 25.69 17.93 23.93
CA LEU A 453 24.88 18.29 22.77
C LEU A 453 24.08 19.57 23.00
N ALA A 454 23.37 19.71 24.11
CA ALA A 454 22.61 20.91 24.43
C ALA A 454 23.51 22.16 24.46
N ALA A 455 24.73 22.04 25.00
CA ALA A 455 25.70 23.11 24.98
C ALA A 455 26.20 23.42 23.55
N ALA A 456 26.45 22.39 22.73
CA ALA A 456 26.91 22.56 21.36
C ALA A 456 25.85 23.26 20.50
N LEU A 457 24.59 22.85 20.62
CA LEU A 457 23.46 23.39 19.86
C LEU A 457 23.07 24.81 20.31
N SER A 458 23.50 25.24 21.50
CA SER A 458 23.31 26.62 21.97
C SER A 458 24.36 27.59 21.40
N LEU A 459 25.39 27.08 20.71
CA LEU A 459 26.51 27.86 20.21
C LEU A 459 26.57 27.83 18.67
N PRO A 460 27.17 28.85 18.04
CA PRO A 460 27.57 28.75 16.65
C PRO A 460 28.51 27.55 16.43
N ASP A 461 28.35 26.84 15.30
CA ASP A 461 29.15 25.65 14.97
C ASP A 461 30.65 25.89 15.19
N LEU A 462 31.32 24.97 15.87
CA LEU A 462 32.75 25.06 16.18
C LEU A 462 33.62 25.01 14.92
N ARG A 463 33.14 24.30 13.88
CA ARG A 463 33.84 24.06 12.63
C ARG A 463 33.82 25.31 11.75
N GLU A 464 34.98 25.69 11.25
CA GLU A 464 35.14 26.78 10.28
C GLU A 464 35.32 26.18 8.88
N ARG A 465 34.58 26.72 7.90
CA ARG A 465 34.71 26.32 6.48
C ARG A 465 34.93 27.56 5.62
N PRO A 466 36.16 28.13 5.62
CA PRO A 466 36.48 29.31 4.81
C PRO A 466 36.26 29.01 3.33
N ALA A 467 35.72 29.97 2.56
CA ALA A 467 35.37 29.78 1.15
C ALA A 467 36.58 29.36 0.29
N ASP A 468 37.76 29.90 0.61
CA ASP A 468 39.05 29.63 -0.02
C ASP A 468 39.66 28.28 0.37
N LYS A 469 39.19 27.65 1.46
CA LYS A 469 39.76 26.42 2.04
C LYS A 469 38.71 25.36 2.35
N GLN A 470 37.58 25.36 1.65
CA GLN A 470 36.47 24.44 1.93
C GLN A 470 36.92 22.97 1.87
N GLN A 471 37.66 22.56 0.83
CA GLN A 471 38.15 21.18 0.70
C GLN A 471 39.11 20.77 1.82
N GLN A 472 40.00 21.67 2.26
CA GLN A 472 40.92 21.41 3.36
C GLN A 472 40.19 21.29 4.70
N ALA A 473 39.20 22.15 4.93
CA ALA A 473 38.35 22.07 6.12
C ALA A 473 37.56 20.76 6.14
N ASP A 474 36.97 20.35 5.01
CA ASP A 474 36.21 19.10 4.89
C ASP A 474 37.07 17.88 5.18
N GLN A 475 38.30 17.86 4.64
CA GLN A 475 39.26 16.79 4.90
C GLN A 475 39.69 16.76 6.38
N ALA A 476 39.88 17.94 7.00
CA ALA A 476 40.23 18.04 8.42
C ALA A 476 39.07 17.63 9.35
N HIS A 477 37.81 17.79 8.92
CA HIS A 477 36.63 17.42 9.71
C HIS A 477 36.18 15.97 9.50
N GLN A 478 36.56 15.35 8.37
CA GLN A 478 36.20 13.98 8.00
C GLN A 478 36.43 12.94 9.12
N PRO A 479 37.54 12.95 9.89
CA PRO A 479 37.78 11.96 10.94
C PRO A 479 36.74 11.96 12.07
N PHE A 480 36.01 13.07 12.26
CA PHE A 480 35.01 13.19 13.32
C PHE A 480 33.61 12.81 12.84
N ASN A 481 33.38 12.78 11.53
CA ASN A 481 32.07 12.59 10.93
C ASN A 481 31.53 11.20 11.24
N ASP A 482 30.30 11.15 11.76
CA ASP A 482 29.50 9.95 11.84
C ASP A 482 28.54 9.88 10.65
N SER A 483 28.48 8.69 10.04
CA SER A 483 27.70 8.48 8.81
C SER A 483 26.19 8.57 9.01
N ARG A 484 25.70 8.42 10.25
CA ARG A 484 24.28 8.38 10.62
C ARG A 484 23.81 9.66 11.31
N SER A 485 24.69 10.40 11.98
CA SER A 485 24.32 11.52 12.86
C SER A 485 25.39 12.61 12.99
N ASP A 486 25.04 13.84 12.63
CA ASP A 486 25.85 15.03 12.94
C ASP A 486 25.90 15.31 14.46
N PHE A 487 24.94 14.83 15.26
CA PHE A 487 25.01 14.96 16.72
C PHE A 487 26.14 14.10 17.29
N ILE A 488 26.27 12.86 16.81
CA ILE A 488 27.40 11.99 17.18
C ILE A 488 28.72 12.61 16.71
N THR A 489 28.74 13.26 15.54
CA THR A 489 29.92 14.01 15.06
C THR A 489 30.37 15.09 16.05
N LEU A 490 29.43 15.80 16.69
CA LEU A 490 29.76 16.77 17.75
C LEU A 490 30.31 16.08 19.00
N LEU A 491 29.77 14.92 19.39
CA LEU A 491 30.30 14.14 20.53
C LEU A 491 31.71 13.62 20.25
N ASN A 492 31.98 13.13 19.05
CA ASN A 492 33.32 12.70 18.62
C ASN A 492 34.32 13.86 18.69
N LEU A 493 33.92 15.03 18.20
CA LEU A 493 34.74 16.24 18.24
C LEU A 493 35.03 16.69 19.68
N TRP A 494 34.03 16.62 20.55
CA TRP A 494 34.17 16.91 21.97
C TRP A 494 35.12 15.95 22.68
N ALA A 495 34.97 14.64 22.44
CA ALA A 495 35.85 13.61 23.00
C ALA A 495 37.30 13.84 22.57
N TYR A 496 37.53 14.04 21.26
CA TYR A 496 38.85 14.32 20.70
C TYR A 496 39.52 15.54 21.35
N LEU A 497 38.81 16.68 21.42
CA LEU A 497 39.42 17.90 21.97
C LEU A 497 39.69 17.81 23.49
N ASN A 498 38.87 17.08 24.23
CA ASN A 498 39.11 16.84 25.65
C ASN A 498 40.31 15.92 25.89
N GLU A 499 40.47 14.88 25.07
CA GLU A 499 41.64 14.01 25.12
C GLU A 499 42.91 14.81 24.81
N GLN A 500 42.91 15.58 23.70
CA GLN A 500 44.05 16.40 23.32
C GLN A 500 44.42 17.42 24.40
N GLN A 501 43.44 18.01 25.09
CA GLN A 501 43.70 18.95 26.19
C GLN A 501 44.47 18.31 27.36
N GLN A 502 44.30 17.02 27.61
CA GLN A 502 45.04 16.32 28.66
C GLN A 502 46.50 16.02 28.27
N ILE A 503 46.77 15.98 26.95
CA ILE A 503 48.05 15.57 26.39
C ILE A 503 48.94 16.77 26.08
N VAL A 504 48.39 17.82 25.46
CA VAL A 504 49.17 18.95 24.95
C VAL A 504 49.00 20.22 25.78
N SER A 505 50.03 21.08 25.76
CA SER A 505 49.92 22.41 26.40
C SER A 505 48.82 23.26 25.77
N GLN A 506 48.30 24.24 26.52
CA GLN A 506 47.21 25.10 26.04
C GLN A 506 47.55 25.86 24.73
N ASN A 507 48.81 26.24 24.54
CA ASN A 507 49.29 26.89 23.32
C ASN A 507 49.34 25.92 22.12
N GLN A 508 49.74 24.67 22.36
CA GLN A 508 49.73 23.62 21.33
C GLN A 508 48.28 23.25 20.95
N LEU A 509 47.37 23.15 21.92
CA LEU A 509 45.95 22.88 21.65
C LEU A 509 45.31 23.99 20.81
N ARG A 510 45.64 25.26 21.09
CA ARG A 510 45.19 26.39 20.28
C ARG A 510 45.71 26.32 18.84
N LYS A 511 46.96 25.88 18.65
CA LYS A 511 47.55 25.67 17.32
C LYS A 511 46.87 24.51 16.59
N LEU A 512 46.60 23.40 17.29
CA LEU A 512 45.86 22.25 16.76
C LEU A 512 44.47 22.64 16.27
N CYS A 513 43.69 23.35 17.11
CA CYS A 513 42.36 23.84 16.72
C CYS A 513 42.43 24.66 15.43
N ARG A 514 43.42 25.56 15.29
CA ARG A 514 43.61 26.36 14.08
C ARG A 514 43.95 25.52 12.86
N GLN A 515 44.78 24.47 13.00
CA GLN A 515 45.16 23.56 11.91
C GLN A 515 43.98 22.68 11.48
N SER A 516 43.12 22.28 12.41
CA SER A 516 41.91 21.48 12.15
C SER A 516 40.67 22.31 11.77
N PHE A 517 40.82 23.61 11.50
CA PHE A 517 39.72 24.53 11.19
C PHE A 517 38.62 24.53 12.28
N LEU A 518 39.02 24.59 13.55
CA LEU A 518 38.15 24.65 14.73
C LEU A 518 38.37 25.96 15.49
N ASN A 519 37.28 26.62 15.89
CA ASN A 519 37.37 27.89 16.59
C ASN A 519 37.68 27.72 18.09
N TRP A 520 38.90 28.06 18.51
CA TRP A 520 39.36 27.97 19.90
C TRP A 520 38.44 28.63 20.94
N LEU A 521 37.91 29.82 20.63
CA LEU A 521 37.07 30.56 21.58
C LEU A 521 35.72 29.87 21.77
N ARG A 522 35.11 29.38 20.69
CA ARG A 522 33.84 28.62 20.74
C ARG A 522 34.01 27.31 21.50
N TRP A 523 35.15 26.62 21.36
CA TRP A 523 35.43 25.43 22.16
C TRP A 523 35.51 25.74 23.66
N ARG A 524 36.19 26.83 24.04
CA ARG A 524 36.25 27.26 25.45
C ARG A 524 34.86 27.61 25.99
N GLU A 525 34.07 28.33 25.20
CA GLU A 525 32.69 28.67 25.56
C GLU A 525 31.81 27.42 25.68
N TRP A 526 31.96 26.45 24.78
CA TRP A 526 31.28 25.16 24.85
C TRP A 526 31.59 24.45 26.16
N ARG A 527 32.86 24.43 26.59
CA ARG A 527 33.26 23.87 27.87
C ARG A 527 32.64 24.58 29.08
N ASP A 528 32.60 25.92 29.04
CA ASP A 528 32.00 26.70 30.11
C ASP A 528 30.49 26.41 30.24
N ILE A 529 29.77 26.26 29.12
CA ILE A 529 28.35 25.90 29.11
C ILE A 529 28.13 24.46 29.57
N VAL A 530 28.95 23.50 29.12
CA VAL A 530 28.88 22.11 29.60
C VAL A 530 29.05 22.04 31.11
N ARG A 531 30.03 22.77 31.67
CA ARG A 531 30.21 22.84 33.14
C ARG A 531 28.96 23.40 33.82
N GLN A 532 28.41 24.49 33.32
CA GLN A 532 27.20 25.10 33.90
C GLN A 532 26.00 24.16 33.88
N LEU A 533 25.73 23.53 32.74
CA LEU A 533 24.62 22.59 32.60
C LEU A 533 24.82 21.36 33.46
N THR A 534 26.06 20.91 33.63
CA THR A 534 26.40 19.81 34.56
C THR A 534 26.10 20.18 36.01
N GLU A 535 26.51 21.38 36.45
CA GLU A 535 26.22 21.88 37.80
C GLU A 535 24.72 22.00 38.04
N GLN A 536 23.96 22.50 37.06
CA GLN A 536 22.51 22.62 37.16
C GLN A 536 21.80 21.28 37.16
N ALA A 537 22.21 20.34 36.32
CA ALA A 537 21.69 18.98 36.34
C ALA A 537 21.91 18.32 37.71
N ARG A 538 23.08 18.55 38.34
CA ARG A 538 23.36 18.09 39.71
C ARG A 538 22.48 18.79 40.75
N GLN A 539 22.25 20.09 40.65
CA GLN A 539 21.33 20.82 41.54
C GLN A 539 19.90 20.30 41.45
N LEU A 540 19.48 19.83 40.27
CA LEU A 540 18.18 19.20 40.03
C LEU A 540 18.16 17.70 40.42
N ASN A 541 19.25 17.18 41.01
CA ASN A 541 19.43 15.78 41.39
C ASN A 541 19.29 14.78 40.22
N TRP A 542 19.69 15.18 39.02
CA TRP A 542 19.72 14.27 37.88
C TRP A 542 20.96 13.37 37.92
N ILE A 543 20.77 12.11 37.52
CA ILE A 543 21.80 11.08 37.57
C ILE A 543 22.51 11.03 36.21
N PHE A 544 23.84 11.13 36.24
CA PHE A 544 24.69 10.96 35.06
C PHE A 544 24.95 9.47 34.80
N ASN A 545 24.91 9.06 33.54
CA ASN A 545 25.25 7.72 33.11
C ASN A 545 26.74 7.40 33.36
N ARG A 546 27.02 6.13 33.70
CA ARG A 546 28.39 5.63 33.92
C ARG A 546 29.02 5.04 32.67
N GLN A 547 28.19 4.50 31.78
CA GLN A 547 28.60 3.98 30.48
C GLN A 547 28.11 4.93 29.39
N PRO A 548 28.81 5.03 28.25
CA PRO A 548 28.35 5.79 27.10
C PRO A 548 26.96 5.34 26.66
N ALA A 549 26.08 6.29 26.37
CA ALA A 549 24.73 5.99 25.93
C ALA A 549 24.71 5.39 24.51
N ASP A 550 23.72 4.54 24.24
CA ASP A 550 23.53 3.99 22.91
C ASP A 550 22.93 5.04 21.95
N TYR A 551 23.02 4.74 20.65
CA TYR A 551 22.49 5.63 19.61
C TYR A 551 21.01 5.93 19.82
N GLY A 552 20.22 4.93 20.24
CA GLY A 552 18.78 5.07 20.47
C GLY A 552 18.46 6.05 21.60
N ALA A 553 19.08 5.91 22.79
CA ALA A 553 18.83 6.78 23.93
C ALA A 553 19.16 8.25 23.64
N ILE A 554 20.28 8.51 22.96
CA ILE A 554 20.68 9.87 22.56
C ILE A 554 19.62 10.49 21.63
N HIS A 555 19.18 9.75 20.60
CA HIS A 555 18.26 10.28 19.60
C HIS A 555 16.81 10.34 20.07
N ARG A 556 16.33 9.40 20.90
CA ARG A 556 15.05 9.53 21.62
C ARG A 556 15.03 10.78 22.49
N SER A 557 16.14 11.06 23.18
CA SER A 557 16.26 12.29 23.99
C SER A 557 16.19 13.54 23.13
N LEU A 558 16.95 13.60 22.02
CA LEU A 558 16.91 14.68 21.03
C LEU A 558 15.50 14.93 20.48
N LEU A 559 14.80 13.85 20.10
CA LEU A 559 13.47 13.92 19.50
C LEU A 559 12.47 14.64 20.39
N THR A 560 12.54 14.52 21.71
CA THR A 560 11.60 15.20 22.61
C THR A 560 11.61 16.72 22.51
N GLY A 561 12.73 17.34 22.11
CA GLY A 561 12.82 18.77 21.84
C GLY A 561 12.58 19.15 20.36
N LEU A 562 12.67 18.17 19.46
CA LEU A 562 12.81 18.37 18.02
C LEU A 562 11.70 17.68 17.19
N LEU A 563 10.56 17.34 17.81
CA LEU A 563 9.43 16.68 17.13
C LEU A 563 8.90 17.47 15.91
N ALA A 564 8.98 18.80 15.94
CA ALA A 564 8.62 19.64 14.79
C ALA A 564 9.65 19.62 13.64
N HIS A 565 10.86 19.12 13.89
CA HIS A 565 11.99 19.15 12.94
C HIS A 565 12.29 17.77 12.33
N ILE A 566 11.33 16.84 12.41
CA ILE A 566 11.41 15.55 11.74
C ILE A 566 11.10 15.69 10.25
N GLY A 567 11.71 14.84 9.43
CA GLY A 567 11.46 14.76 8.00
C GLY A 567 11.37 13.32 7.52
N TYR A 568 10.40 13.05 6.67
CA TYR A 568 10.26 11.80 5.92
C TYR A 568 10.72 12.01 4.48
N LYS A 569 11.47 11.07 3.92
CA LYS A 569 12.00 11.17 2.56
C LYS A 569 10.89 11.35 1.53
N ASP A 570 10.91 12.45 0.79
CA ASP A 570 9.89 12.76 -0.23
C ASP A 570 10.19 11.95 -1.50
N ARG A 571 9.32 10.97 -1.79
CA ARG A 571 9.45 10.10 -2.97
C ARG A 571 8.70 10.62 -4.19
N SER A 572 7.96 11.73 -4.07
CA SER A 572 7.08 12.24 -5.15
C SER A 572 7.81 12.79 -6.38
N GLU A 573 9.10 13.12 -6.29
CA GLU A 573 9.91 13.60 -7.42
C GLU A 573 10.62 12.45 -8.19
N ALA A 574 10.61 11.22 -7.67
CA ALA A 574 11.29 10.09 -8.31
C ALA A 574 10.53 9.49 -9.51
N GLU A 575 9.24 9.80 -9.67
CA GLU A 575 8.37 9.21 -10.70
C GLU A 575 8.11 10.12 -11.93
N GLY A 576 8.63 11.36 -11.95
CA GLY A 576 8.21 12.38 -12.93
C GLY A 576 9.29 12.99 -13.85
N GLU A 577 10.59 12.81 -13.59
CA GLU A 577 11.64 13.39 -14.45
C GLU A 577 12.43 12.32 -15.19
N SER A 578 12.10 12.10 -16.48
CA SER A 578 13.07 11.58 -17.43
C SER A 578 14.32 12.47 -17.39
N PRO A 579 15.54 11.91 -17.34
CA PRO A 579 16.75 12.71 -17.26
C PRO A 579 16.85 13.57 -18.52
N LYS A 580 16.61 14.88 -18.41
CA LYS A 580 16.92 15.82 -19.47
C LYS A 580 18.43 15.73 -19.76
N GLU A 581 18.76 15.26 -20.94
CA GLU A 581 20.13 15.22 -21.47
C GLU A 581 20.76 16.61 -21.33
N GLY A 582 21.89 16.70 -20.60
CA GLY A 582 22.70 17.92 -20.53
C GLY A 582 23.26 18.30 -19.16
N LYS A 583 22.83 17.69 -18.04
CA LYS A 583 23.45 18.01 -16.72
C LYS A 583 24.72 17.20 -16.49
N LYS A 584 25.85 17.93 -16.42
CA LYS A 584 27.21 17.46 -16.11
C LYS A 584 27.24 16.30 -15.09
N ARG A 585 27.84 15.17 -15.50
CA ARG A 585 28.27 14.05 -14.64
C ARG A 585 29.04 14.61 -13.42
N GLY A 586 28.46 14.51 -12.23
CA GLY A 586 29.18 14.81 -10.98
C GLY A 586 28.34 15.22 -9.76
N LYS A 587 27.12 15.75 -9.92
CA LYS A 587 26.28 16.15 -8.78
C LYS A 587 25.27 15.05 -8.42
N ARG A 588 25.44 14.42 -7.25
CA ARG A 588 24.46 13.50 -6.66
C ARG A 588 23.08 14.19 -6.57
N PRO A 589 21.96 13.53 -6.92
CA PRO A 589 20.63 14.08 -6.67
C PRO A 589 20.48 14.33 -5.17
N GLN A 590 20.07 15.55 -4.82
CA GLN A 590 19.98 15.96 -3.43
C GLN A 590 18.67 15.42 -2.86
N GLU A 591 18.76 14.56 -1.84
CA GLU A 591 17.58 13.95 -1.23
C GLU A 591 16.76 15.02 -0.49
N ARG A 592 15.48 15.12 -0.86
CA ARG A 592 14.51 16.07 -0.30
C ARG A 592 13.63 15.37 0.73
N TYR A 593 13.32 16.06 1.81
CA TYR A 593 12.51 15.55 2.92
C TYR A 593 11.26 16.39 3.13
N LEU A 594 10.16 15.70 3.45
CA LEU A 594 8.87 16.24 3.84
C LEU A 594 8.78 16.26 5.38
N GLY A 595 8.77 17.45 5.96
CA GLY A 595 8.51 17.70 7.37
C GLY A 595 7.05 18.01 7.67
N GLY A 596 6.78 18.30 8.94
CA GLY A 596 5.44 18.64 9.42
C GLY A 596 4.81 19.82 8.66
N LYS A 597 3.47 19.81 8.57
CA LYS A 597 2.67 20.83 7.84
C LYS A 597 3.03 20.96 6.35
N GLY A 598 3.52 19.88 5.72
CA GLY A 598 3.84 19.85 4.29
C GLY A 598 5.12 20.60 3.90
N MET A 599 5.97 20.95 4.87
CA MET A 599 7.21 21.67 4.61
C MET A 599 8.24 20.76 3.94
N ARG A 600 8.88 21.25 2.88
CA ARG A 600 10.01 20.55 2.24
C ARG A 600 11.34 21.18 2.63
N PHE A 601 12.36 20.35 2.87
CA PHE A 601 13.72 20.78 3.16
C PHE A 601 14.76 19.76 2.70
N ASP A 602 15.98 20.23 2.44
CA ASP A 602 17.11 19.39 2.03
C ASP A 602 18.15 19.31 3.18
N ILE A 603 19.01 18.30 3.19
CA ILE A 603 20.14 18.25 4.14
C ILE A 603 21.18 19.32 3.77
N PHE A 604 21.65 20.07 4.78
CA PHE A 604 22.69 21.08 4.57
C PHE A 604 23.98 20.45 4.01
N PRO A 605 24.61 21.01 2.96
CA PRO A 605 25.78 20.40 2.30
C PRO A 605 27.02 20.17 3.19
N GLY A 606 27.07 20.80 4.36
CA GLY A 606 28.13 20.59 5.35
C GLY A 606 27.87 19.47 6.36
N SER A 607 26.79 18.72 6.21
CA SER A 607 26.50 17.53 7.03
C SER A 607 27.41 16.37 6.65
N GLY A 608 27.86 15.60 7.65
CA GLY A 608 28.61 14.36 7.46
C GLY A 608 27.72 13.14 7.20
N VAL A 609 26.40 13.29 7.40
CA VAL A 609 25.43 12.21 7.24
C VAL A 609 25.34 11.80 5.77
N SER A 610 25.70 10.55 5.52
CA SER A 610 25.71 9.94 4.20
C SER A 610 24.87 8.67 4.13
N GLN A 611 24.47 8.12 5.29
CA GLN A 611 23.51 7.03 5.35
C GLN A 611 22.14 7.50 4.84
N ARG A 612 21.57 6.74 3.91
CA ARG A 612 20.21 6.97 3.42
C ARG A 612 19.22 6.46 4.47
N ALA A 613 18.50 7.37 5.12
CA ALA A 613 17.41 7.05 6.03
C ALA A 613 16.10 7.59 5.48
N ASP A 614 15.01 6.84 5.66
CA ASP A 614 13.68 7.34 5.30
C ASP A 614 13.21 8.43 6.28
N TRP A 615 13.63 8.36 7.53
CA TRP A 615 13.31 9.34 8.57
C TRP A 615 14.57 10.00 9.12
N ILE A 616 14.50 11.32 9.25
CA ILE A 616 15.55 12.13 9.86
C ILE A 616 14.99 13.11 10.87
N VAL A 617 15.84 13.57 11.78
CA VAL A 617 15.60 14.75 12.61
C VAL A 617 16.69 15.78 12.34
N ALA A 618 16.32 17.06 12.31
CA ALA A 618 17.27 18.18 12.25
C ALA A 618 17.27 18.95 13.57
N ALA A 619 18.43 19.45 14.01
CA ALA A 619 18.49 20.37 15.14
C ALA A 619 17.78 21.69 14.80
N GLU A 620 18.06 22.20 13.60
CA GLU A 620 17.51 23.45 13.10
C GLU A 620 17.08 23.30 11.64
N LEU A 621 15.96 23.93 11.30
CA LEU A 621 15.56 24.15 9.92
C LEU A 621 15.83 25.62 9.59
N VAL A 622 16.68 25.91 8.60
CA VAL A 622 17.09 27.28 8.25
C VAL A 622 16.77 27.54 6.79
N GLU A 623 16.17 28.70 6.51
CA GLU A 623 15.82 29.13 5.15
C GLU A 623 16.85 30.15 4.65
N THR A 624 17.53 29.81 3.54
CA THR A 624 18.43 30.73 2.82
C THR A 624 17.88 30.96 1.41
N SER A 625 18.49 30.37 0.37
CA SER A 625 17.88 30.27 -0.98
C SER A 625 16.82 29.17 -1.06
N ARG A 626 16.96 28.16 -0.21
CA ARG A 626 16.01 27.08 0.05
C ARG A 626 16.12 26.66 1.51
N ARG A 627 15.22 25.79 1.96
CA ARG A 627 15.22 25.29 3.35
C ARG A 627 16.20 24.15 3.51
N PHE A 628 17.04 24.27 4.54
CA PHE A 628 18.02 23.26 4.90
C PHE A 628 17.83 22.79 6.33
N GLY A 629 17.88 21.48 6.55
CA GLY A 629 18.10 20.88 7.86
C GLY A 629 19.58 20.92 8.20
N ARG A 630 19.92 21.55 9.32
CA ARG A 630 21.29 21.62 9.86
C ARG A 630 21.40 20.73 11.08
N THR A 631 22.55 20.05 11.19
CA THR A 631 22.82 19.03 12.22
C THR A 631 21.73 17.98 12.21
N VAL A 632 21.86 17.01 11.31
CA VAL A 632 20.82 16.01 11.06
C VAL A 632 21.22 14.63 11.58
N ALA A 633 20.24 13.78 11.84
CA ALA A 633 20.47 12.37 12.13
C ALA A 633 19.36 11.48 11.61
N ALA A 634 19.73 10.25 11.23
CA ALA A 634 18.81 9.18 10.95
C ALA A 634 18.08 8.73 12.23
N ILE A 635 16.77 8.54 12.15
CA ILE A 635 15.92 8.08 13.27
C ILE A 635 15.06 6.90 12.84
N GLU A 636 14.57 6.14 13.82
CA GLU A 636 13.55 5.10 13.62
C GLU A 636 12.16 5.69 13.91
N VAL A 637 11.17 5.32 13.10
CA VAL A 637 9.82 5.91 13.16
C VAL A 637 9.08 5.50 14.44
N GLU A 638 9.39 4.32 14.95
CA GLU A 638 8.84 3.72 16.17
C GLU A 638 9.15 4.55 17.42
N TRP A 639 10.22 5.35 17.37
CA TRP A 639 10.60 6.25 18.48
C TRP A 639 9.64 7.44 18.63
N LEU A 640 8.90 7.81 17.56
CA LEU A 640 8.11 9.04 17.55
C LEU A 640 6.81 8.93 18.35
N GLU A 641 6.06 7.83 18.22
CA GLU A 641 4.74 7.70 18.84
C GLU A 641 4.79 7.77 20.39
N PRO A 642 5.70 7.06 21.10
CA PRO A 642 5.77 7.15 22.56
C PRO A 642 6.15 8.54 23.07
N LEU A 643 6.95 9.29 22.30
CA LEU A 643 7.41 10.63 22.67
C LEU A 643 6.38 11.71 22.35
N ALA A 644 5.47 11.46 21.40
CA ALA A 644 4.52 12.42 20.86
C ALA A 644 3.05 12.05 21.15
N GLY A 645 2.77 11.22 22.16
CA GLY A 645 1.44 10.67 22.42
C GLY A 645 0.31 11.70 22.55
N HIS A 646 0.60 12.91 23.03
CA HIS A 646 -0.33 14.05 23.16
C HIS A 646 -0.47 14.90 21.88
N LEU A 647 0.33 14.62 20.85
CA LEU A 647 0.36 15.34 19.58
C LEU A 647 -0.15 14.52 18.40
N VAL A 648 -0.13 13.18 18.53
CA VAL A 648 -0.56 12.31 17.44
C VAL A 648 -2.07 12.37 17.24
N LYS A 649 -2.49 12.30 15.99
CA LYS A 649 -3.89 12.10 15.60
C LYS A 649 -4.06 10.67 15.12
N ARG A 650 -5.08 10.00 15.64
CA ARG A 650 -5.44 8.62 15.30
C ARG A 650 -6.67 8.65 14.40
N SER A 651 -6.62 7.92 13.31
CA SER A 651 -7.76 7.67 12.43
C SER A 651 -7.95 6.17 12.28
N TYR A 652 -9.19 5.72 12.30
CA TYR A 652 -9.56 4.31 12.22
C TYR A 652 -10.32 4.07 10.92
N ALA A 653 -10.04 2.95 10.27
CA ALA A 653 -10.69 2.56 9.02
C ALA A 653 -11.04 1.06 9.05
N ASP A 654 -12.06 0.71 8.27
CA ASP A 654 -12.50 -0.68 8.03
C ASP A 654 -12.73 -1.45 9.35
N PRO A 655 -13.64 -0.96 10.23
CA PRO A 655 -14.04 -1.71 11.41
C PRO A 655 -14.82 -2.96 10.98
N HIS A 656 -14.35 -4.13 11.37
CA HIS A 656 -14.93 -5.43 10.99
C HIS A 656 -14.80 -6.44 12.12
N TRP A 657 -15.68 -7.44 12.12
CA TRP A 657 -15.60 -8.57 13.03
C TRP A 657 -14.42 -9.48 12.69
N GLU A 658 -13.52 -9.72 13.64
CA GLU A 658 -12.43 -10.66 13.47
C GLU A 658 -12.74 -11.97 14.20
N ARG A 659 -13.33 -12.92 13.47
CA ARG A 659 -13.77 -14.24 13.97
C ARG A 659 -12.79 -14.92 14.94
N ARG A 660 -11.51 -15.07 14.55
CA ARG A 660 -10.48 -15.73 15.38
C ARG A 660 -10.18 -15.03 16.71
N ARG A 661 -10.34 -13.70 16.77
CA ARG A 661 -10.07 -12.91 17.97
C ARG A 661 -11.33 -12.65 18.80
N GLY A 662 -12.51 -12.92 18.24
CA GLY A 662 -13.79 -12.70 18.91
C GLY A 662 -14.04 -11.24 19.28
N ARG A 663 -13.62 -10.29 18.45
CA ARG A 663 -13.83 -8.85 18.66
C ARG A 663 -13.84 -8.07 17.35
N VAL A 664 -14.35 -6.85 17.41
CA VAL A 664 -14.26 -5.90 16.29
C VAL A 664 -12.85 -5.32 16.22
N SER A 665 -12.19 -5.55 15.10
CA SER A 665 -10.87 -5.03 14.79
C SER A 665 -11.00 -3.88 13.78
N ALA A 666 -10.11 -2.90 13.86
CA ALA A 666 -9.99 -1.86 12.85
C ALA A 666 -8.52 -1.59 12.51
N TRP A 667 -8.30 -0.93 11.39
CA TRP A 667 -6.98 -0.44 11.01
C TRP A 667 -6.80 0.99 11.51
N GLU A 668 -5.84 1.18 12.40
CA GLU A 668 -5.42 2.48 12.90
C GLU A 668 -4.27 3.03 12.06
N GLN A 669 -4.42 4.29 11.65
CA GLN A 669 -3.35 5.12 11.11
C GLN A 669 -3.06 6.23 12.12
N VAL A 670 -1.77 6.41 12.44
CA VAL A 670 -1.30 7.44 13.38
C VAL A 670 -0.50 8.48 12.62
N THR A 671 -0.87 9.74 12.79
CA THR A 671 -0.21 10.88 12.15
C THR A 671 0.37 11.84 13.19
N LEU A 672 1.56 12.37 12.91
CA LEU A 672 2.23 13.39 13.71
C LEU A 672 2.56 14.58 12.82
N ASN A 673 2.00 15.76 13.14
CA ASN A 673 2.19 16.98 12.35
C ASN A 673 1.86 16.85 10.84
N GLY A 674 0.96 15.93 10.48
CA GLY A 674 0.58 15.63 9.10
C GLY A 674 1.44 14.57 8.41
N LEU A 675 2.47 14.05 9.07
CA LEU A 675 3.25 12.91 8.59
C LEU A 675 2.65 11.61 9.15
N ILE A 676 2.55 10.58 8.31
CA ILE A 676 2.08 9.25 8.72
C ILE A 676 3.26 8.53 9.41
N ILE A 677 3.15 8.32 10.72
CA ILE A 677 4.18 7.60 11.51
C ILE A 677 3.81 6.13 11.72
N VAL A 678 2.52 5.81 11.70
CA VAL A 678 2.01 4.43 11.66
C VAL A 678 1.00 4.37 10.52
N ALA A 679 1.37 3.72 9.42
CA ALA A 679 0.50 3.63 8.25
C ALA A 679 -0.71 2.73 8.50
N ARG A 680 -0.48 1.58 9.14
CA ARG A 680 -1.53 0.58 9.37
C ARG A 680 -1.16 -0.30 10.56
N ARG A 681 -1.88 -0.13 11.67
CA ARG A 681 -1.79 -1.00 12.86
C ARG A 681 -3.16 -1.60 13.16
N ARG A 682 -3.21 -2.90 13.40
CA ARG A 682 -4.46 -3.54 13.82
C ARG A 682 -4.72 -3.24 15.29
N VAL A 683 -5.90 -2.71 15.60
CA VAL A 683 -6.29 -2.36 16.97
C VAL A 683 -7.64 -2.97 17.35
N ASP A 684 -7.87 -3.05 18.65
CA ASP A 684 -9.19 -3.33 19.21
C ASP A 684 -10.06 -2.09 19.01
N TYR A 685 -11.12 -2.21 18.21
CA TYR A 685 -11.99 -1.08 17.89
C TYR A 685 -13.06 -0.85 18.95
N GLY A 686 -13.35 -1.86 19.78
CA GLY A 686 -14.44 -1.78 20.74
C GLY A 686 -14.29 -0.67 21.81
N PRO A 687 -13.08 -0.33 22.30
CA PRO A 687 -12.89 0.86 23.15
C PRO A 687 -12.92 2.19 22.40
N VAL A 688 -12.75 2.19 21.08
CA VAL A 688 -12.71 3.39 20.24
C VAL A 688 -14.11 3.89 19.95
N ASP A 689 -14.97 3.00 19.46
CA ASP A 689 -16.40 3.26 19.22
C ASP A 689 -17.22 2.05 19.69
N PRO A 690 -17.67 2.07 20.96
CA PRO A 690 -18.42 0.94 21.53
C PRO A 690 -19.75 0.68 20.85
N GLU A 691 -20.42 1.72 20.34
CA GLU A 691 -21.74 1.62 19.71
C GLU A 691 -21.62 0.97 18.34
N LEU A 692 -20.71 1.45 17.49
CA LEU A 692 -20.47 0.85 16.18
C LEU A 692 -19.89 -0.58 16.29
N ALA A 693 -19.01 -0.82 17.26
CA ALA A 693 -18.49 -2.16 17.50
C ALA A 693 -19.59 -3.15 17.91
N ARG A 694 -20.58 -2.71 18.69
CA ARG A 694 -21.75 -3.52 19.02
C ARG A 694 -22.58 -3.83 17.77
N GLU A 695 -22.86 -2.83 16.94
CA GLU A 695 -23.62 -3.03 15.71
C GLU A 695 -22.95 -4.08 14.81
N ILE A 696 -21.63 -3.95 14.61
CA ILE A 696 -20.83 -4.89 13.81
C ILE A 696 -20.86 -6.30 14.43
N PHE A 697 -20.74 -6.41 15.76
CA PHE A 697 -20.85 -7.69 16.45
C PHE A 697 -22.20 -8.37 16.18
N ILE A 698 -23.31 -7.65 16.29
CA ILE A 698 -24.63 -8.25 16.05
C ILE A 698 -24.78 -8.65 14.58
N ARG A 699 -24.46 -7.76 13.64
CA ARG A 699 -24.62 -8.04 12.20
C ARG A 699 -23.72 -9.18 11.72
N GLN A 700 -22.42 -9.07 11.94
CA GLN A 700 -21.46 -10.03 11.36
C GLN A 700 -21.33 -11.28 12.23
N ALA A 701 -21.24 -11.13 13.55
CA ALA A 701 -21.01 -12.28 14.42
C ALA A 701 -22.30 -13.11 14.62
N LEU A 702 -23.43 -12.46 14.92
CA LEU A 702 -24.68 -13.18 15.26
C LEU A 702 -25.59 -13.44 14.06
N VAL A 703 -25.84 -12.43 13.21
CA VAL A 703 -26.76 -12.56 12.06
C VAL A 703 -26.09 -13.30 10.90
N GLU A 704 -24.90 -12.89 10.46
CA GLU A 704 -24.17 -13.57 9.37
C GLU A 704 -23.50 -14.89 9.83
N GLY A 705 -23.34 -15.08 11.15
CA GLY A 705 -22.88 -16.34 11.71
C GLY A 705 -21.35 -16.49 11.82
N ASP A 706 -20.60 -15.40 11.95
CA ASP A 706 -19.15 -15.45 12.18
C ASP A 706 -18.74 -15.51 13.67
N PHE A 707 -19.70 -15.63 14.58
CA PHE A 707 -19.41 -15.86 15.99
C PHE A 707 -19.10 -17.36 16.25
N GLU A 708 -17.92 -17.63 16.80
CA GLU A 708 -17.53 -18.95 17.31
C GLU A 708 -17.87 -19.06 18.79
N THR A 709 -18.90 -19.84 19.08
CA THR A 709 -19.51 -20.00 20.40
C THR A 709 -19.91 -21.47 20.56
N THR A 710 -19.83 -22.01 21.78
CA THR A 710 -20.30 -23.37 22.09
C THR A 710 -21.76 -23.41 22.55
N GLU A 711 -22.36 -22.22 22.71
CA GLU A 711 -23.68 -21.99 23.22
C GLU A 711 -24.73 -22.49 22.20
N PRO A 712 -25.67 -23.34 22.62
CA PRO A 712 -26.54 -24.08 21.71
C PRO A 712 -27.52 -23.21 20.90
N PHE A 713 -27.88 -22.02 21.39
CA PHE A 713 -28.85 -21.14 20.72
C PHE A 713 -28.41 -20.77 19.29
N LEU A 714 -27.12 -20.47 19.09
CA LEU A 714 -26.65 -19.98 17.79
C LEU A 714 -26.68 -21.08 16.73
N ALA A 715 -26.36 -22.32 17.13
CA ALA A 715 -26.50 -23.48 16.27
C ALA A 715 -27.97 -23.74 15.91
N ALA A 716 -28.88 -23.66 16.89
CA ALA A 716 -30.32 -23.82 16.68
C ALA A 716 -30.87 -22.74 15.72
N ASN A 717 -30.51 -21.47 15.95
CA ASN A 717 -30.91 -20.34 15.11
C ASN A 717 -30.44 -20.50 13.66
N ARG A 718 -29.20 -20.94 13.45
CA ARG A 718 -28.67 -21.20 12.10
C ARG A 718 -29.40 -22.35 11.41
N SER A 719 -29.71 -23.42 12.14
CA SER A 719 -30.49 -24.53 11.60
C SER A 719 -31.88 -24.09 11.17
N LEU A 720 -32.55 -23.25 11.96
CA LEU A 720 -33.87 -22.71 11.63
C LEU A 720 -33.84 -21.79 10.40
N VAL A 721 -32.86 -20.88 10.32
CA VAL A 721 -32.67 -20.01 9.14
C VAL A 721 -32.41 -20.86 7.89
N ALA A 722 -31.53 -21.86 7.98
CA ALA A 722 -31.23 -22.76 6.86
C ALA A 722 -32.44 -23.61 6.42
N GLU A 723 -33.32 -24.01 7.35
CA GLU A 723 -34.59 -24.69 7.03
C GLU A 723 -35.49 -23.78 6.18
N ILE A 724 -35.58 -22.50 6.53
CA ILE A 724 -36.43 -21.53 5.82
C ILE A 724 -35.83 -21.14 4.48
N GLU A 725 -34.50 -20.98 4.37
CA GLU A 725 -33.81 -20.77 3.09
C GLU A 725 -34.05 -21.95 2.12
N GLN A 726 -34.13 -23.19 2.62
CA GLN A 726 -34.51 -24.35 1.79
C GLN A 726 -35.95 -24.24 1.28
N LEU A 727 -36.87 -23.72 2.11
CA LEU A 727 -38.26 -23.48 1.71
C LEU A 727 -38.34 -22.35 0.66
N GLU A 728 -37.55 -21.29 0.79
CA GLU A 728 -37.41 -20.22 -0.22
C GLU A 728 -36.90 -20.75 -1.55
N ALA A 729 -35.88 -21.60 -1.52
CA ALA A 729 -35.33 -22.23 -2.71
C ALA A 729 -36.34 -23.14 -3.40
N LYS A 730 -37.13 -23.92 -2.64
CA LYS A 730 -38.21 -24.77 -3.15
C LYS A 730 -39.35 -23.95 -3.76
N ALA A 731 -39.80 -22.91 -3.07
CA ALA A 731 -40.89 -22.05 -3.52
C ALA A 731 -40.48 -20.98 -4.54
N ARG A 732 -39.18 -20.86 -4.84
CA ARG A 732 -38.58 -19.78 -5.67
C ARG A 732 -39.06 -18.38 -5.26
N ARG A 733 -39.11 -18.14 -3.95
CA ARG A 733 -39.59 -16.91 -3.31
C ARG A 733 -38.56 -16.46 -2.28
N ARG A 734 -38.15 -15.19 -2.32
CA ARG A 734 -37.16 -14.57 -1.40
C ARG A 734 -37.81 -13.76 -0.27
N ASP A 735 -39.12 -13.93 -0.09
CA ASP A 735 -39.93 -13.21 0.89
C ASP A 735 -40.45 -14.14 2.00
N ILE A 736 -39.90 -15.35 2.13
CA ILE A 736 -40.28 -16.27 3.22
C ILE A 736 -39.38 -16.04 4.44
N LEU A 737 -38.08 -15.81 4.24
CA LEU A 737 -37.16 -15.43 5.30
C LEU A 737 -37.25 -13.92 5.56
N VAL A 738 -37.33 -13.51 6.82
CA VAL A 738 -37.25 -12.10 7.20
C VAL A 738 -35.88 -11.50 6.84
N ASP A 739 -35.83 -10.18 6.62
CA ASP A 739 -34.58 -9.52 6.25
C ASP A 739 -33.55 -9.50 7.40
N ALA A 740 -32.28 -9.27 7.06
CA ALA A 740 -31.20 -9.17 8.04
C ALA A 740 -31.40 -8.03 9.06
N ALA A 741 -32.19 -7.00 8.71
CA ALA A 741 -32.53 -5.91 9.62
C ALA A 741 -33.47 -6.38 10.74
N THR A 742 -34.43 -7.26 10.43
CA THR A 742 -35.33 -7.88 11.40
C THR A 742 -34.55 -8.79 12.36
N LEU A 743 -33.64 -9.62 11.83
CA LEU A 743 -32.75 -10.46 12.65
C LEU A 743 -31.83 -9.62 13.54
N TYR A 744 -31.32 -8.50 13.02
CA TYR A 744 -30.53 -7.55 13.81
C TYR A 744 -31.36 -6.98 14.97
N GLN A 745 -32.59 -6.52 14.70
CA GLN A 745 -33.49 -5.97 15.73
C GLN A 745 -33.82 -6.99 16.81
N PHE A 746 -34.01 -8.26 16.43
CA PHE A 746 -34.24 -9.36 17.38
C PHE A 746 -33.13 -9.45 18.43
N TYR A 747 -31.87 -9.47 17.98
CA TYR A 747 -30.71 -9.55 18.87
C TYR A 747 -30.45 -8.23 19.62
N ASP A 748 -30.60 -7.08 18.96
CA ASP A 748 -30.33 -5.77 19.57
C ASP A 748 -31.27 -5.46 20.74
N GLN A 749 -32.56 -5.79 20.62
CA GLN A 749 -33.54 -5.63 21.70
C GLN A 749 -33.24 -6.53 22.91
N ARG A 750 -32.55 -7.65 22.70
CA ARG A 750 -32.29 -8.65 23.74
C ARG A 750 -30.92 -8.45 24.38
N LEU A 751 -29.88 -8.11 23.64
CA LEU A 751 -28.52 -7.94 24.17
C LEU A 751 -28.37 -6.58 24.87
N PRO A 752 -27.69 -6.49 26.02
CA PRO A 752 -27.44 -5.19 26.66
C PRO A 752 -26.27 -4.44 26.00
N ALA A 753 -26.26 -3.11 26.09
CA ALA A 753 -25.34 -2.22 25.35
C ALA A 753 -23.85 -2.53 25.51
N GLN A 754 -23.42 -3.08 26.65
CA GLN A 754 -22.03 -3.46 26.91
C GLN A 754 -21.53 -4.70 26.13
N VAL A 755 -22.43 -5.47 25.50
CA VAL A 755 -22.08 -6.66 24.72
C VAL A 755 -21.71 -6.23 23.30
N ARG A 756 -20.41 -6.35 22.98
CA ARG A 756 -19.81 -5.89 21.71
C ARG A 756 -18.69 -6.79 21.18
N ASP A 757 -18.36 -7.84 21.93
CA ASP A 757 -17.32 -8.81 21.59
C ASP A 757 -17.60 -10.15 22.30
N SER A 758 -16.87 -11.21 21.96
CA SER A 758 -17.08 -12.54 22.52
C SER A 758 -16.85 -12.56 24.05
N ARG A 759 -15.92 -11.75 24.57
CA ARG A 759 -15.61 -11.71 26.00
C ARG A 759 -16.77 -11.09 26.80
N SER A 760 -17.27 -9.94 26.35
CA SER A 760 -18.41 -9.26 26.93
C SER A 760 -19.69 -10.07 26.76
N PHE A 761 -19.88 -10.76 25.62
CA PHE A 761 -20.98 -11.69 25.40
C PHE A 761 -20.95 -12.85 26.40
N HIS A 762 -19.88 -13.63 26.49
CA HIS A 762 -19.81 -14.77 27.42
C HIS A 762 -19.93 -14.33 28.89
N SER A 763 -19.31 -13.19 29.26
CA SER A 763 -19.43 -12.65 30.61
C SER A 763 -20.87 -12.24 30.96
N TRP A 764 -21.65 -11.80 29.98
CA TRP A 764 -23.05 -11.46 30.16
C TRP A 764 -23.93 -12.73 30.13
N TYR A 765 -23.76 -13.61 29.14
CA TYR A 765 -24.52 -14.84 28.94
C TYR A 765 -24.43 -15.79 30.14
N ALA A 766 -23.24 -15.93 30.76
CA ALA A 766 -23.05 -16.77 31.95
C ALA A 766 -23.84 -16.31 33.19
N LYS A 767 -24.28 -15.05 33.22
CA LYS A 767 -25.07 -14.46 34.33
C LYS A 767 -26.55 -14.33 33.98
N GLN A 768 -26.96 -14.78 32.80
CA GLN A 768 -28.30 -14.57 32.29
C GLN A 768 -29.26 -15.64 32.84
N ALA A 769 -30.33 -15.19 33.49
CA ALA A 769 -31.34 -16.07 34.09
C ALA A 769 -32.26 -16.76 33.06
N ASP A 770 -32.40 -16.16 31.87
CA ASP A 770 -33.17 -16.68 30.74
C ASP A 770 -32.31 -16.66 29.46
N PRO A 771 -31.58 -17.75 29.18
CA PRO A 771 -30.80 -17.91 27.96
C PRO A 771 -31.67 -18.25 26.74
N GLU A 772 -32.87 -18.79 26.97
CA GLU A 772 -33.79 -19.23 25.91
C GLU A 772 -34.30 -18.05 25.08
N ARG A 773 -34.30 -16.84 25.64
CA ARG A 773 -34.66 -15.62 24.90
C ARG A 773 -33.88 -15.36 23.61
N LEU A 774 -32.69 -15.94 23.44
CA LEU A 774 -31.88 -15.78 22.22
C LEU A 774 -32.23 -16.80 21.12
N TYR A 775 -33.10 -17.78 21.39
CA TYR A 775 -33.55 -18.74 20.39
C TYR A 775 -34.59 -18.09 19.48
N LEU A 776 -34.35 -18.12 18.17
CA LEU A 776 -35.32 -17.71 17.16
C LEU A 776 -36.45 -18.73 17.12
N GLN A 777 -37.69 -18.25 17.14
CA GLN A 777 -38.87 -19.06 16.87
C GLN A 777 -39.22 -18.96 15.39
N ARG A 778 -39.97 -19.93 14.87
CA ARG A 778 -40.37 -19.96 13.45
C ARG A 778 -41.09 -18.67 13.02
N GLU A 779 -41.88 -18.08 13.91
CA GLU A 779 -42.59 -16.81 13.70
C GLU A 779 -41.67 -15.58 13.62
N ASP A 780 -40.48 -15.63 14.25
CA ASP A 780 -39.50 -14.53 14.23
C ASP A 780 -38.77 -14.44 12.88
N VAL A 781 -38.76 -15.53 12.11
CA VAL A 781 -37.93 -15.70 10.91
C VAL A 781 -38.70 -16.03 9.64
N GLN A 782 -39.95 -16.48 9.74
CA GLN A 782 -40.72 -17.02 8.62
C GLN A 782 -42.01 -16.21 8.35
N GLN A 783 -42.21 -15.80 7.10
CA GLN A 783 -43.49 -15.29 6.59
C GLN A 783 -44.41 -16.45 6.12
N GLN A 784 -45.64 -16.15 5.67
CA GLN A 784 -46.64 -17.17 5.30
C GLN A 784 -46.16 -18.12 4.18
N LEU A 785 -46.25 -19.43 4.43
CA LEU A 785 -45.91 -20.50 3.47
C LEU A 785 -46.97 -20.65 2.37
N PRO A 786 -46.58 -20.90 1.10
CA PRO A 786 -47.51 -21.34 0.05
C PRO A 786 -48.08 -22.73 0.32
N SER A 787 -49.35 -22.97 -0.02
CA SER A 787 -50.05 -24.27 0.14
C SER A 787 -49.45 -25.42 -0.70
N ASP A 788 -48.67 -25.08 -1.73
CA ASP A 788 -48.33 -26.00 -2.82
C ASP A 788 -46.92 -26.61 -2.67
N ILE A 789 -46.26 -26.44 -1.51
CA ILE A 789 -44.88 -26.90 -1.28
C ILE A 789 -44.70 -28.42 -1.47
N HIS A 790 -45.77 -29.21 -1.25
CA HIS A 790 -45.79 -30.66 -1.44
C HIS A 790 -45.57 -31.10 -2.90
N LEU A 791 -45.72 -30.20 -3.87
CA LEU A 791 -45.46 -30.45 -5.30
C LEU A 791 -43.96 -30.43 -5.66
N TYR A 792 -43.07 -30.14 -4.69
CA TYR A 792 -41.62 -30.10 -4.83
C TYR A 792 -40.95 -31.20 -3.98
N PRO A 793 -40.93 -32.46 -4.48
CA PRO A 793 -40.45 -33.60 -3.70
C PRO A 793 -38.94 -33.59 -3.48
N ASP A 794 -38.47 -34.20 -2.40
CA ASP A 794 -37.03 -34.37 -2.11
C ASP A 794 -36.38 -35.54 -2.87
N GLN A 795 -37.20 -36.38 -3.51
CA GLN A 795 -36.77 -37.57 -4.25
C GLN A 795 -37.56 -37.77 -5.54
N LEU A 796 -36.90 -38.30 -6.57
CA LEU A 796 -37.49 -38.71 -7.85
C LEU A 796 -37.45 -40.24 -7.97
N GLN A 797 -38.62 -40.85 -8.20
CA GLN A 797 -38.74 -42.29 -8.43
C GLN A 797 -38.50 -42.60 -9.92
N LEU A 798 -37.60 -43.54 -10.22
CA LEU A 798 -37.33 -44.06 -11.56
C LEU A 798 -37.50 -45.58 -11.58
N ASP A 799 -37.59 -46.16 -12.78
CA ASP A 799 -37.61 -47.61 -12.94
C ASP A 799 -36.30 -48.22 -12.44
N GLY A 800 -36.38 -48.94 -11.31
CA GLY A 800 -35.23 -49.63 -10.69
C GLY A 800 -34.35 -48.79 -9.76
N CYS A 801 -34.63 -47.50 -9.54
CA CYS A 801 -33.87 -46.66 -8.58
C CYS A 801 -34.63 -45.41 -8.07
N GLN A 802 -34.12 -44.79 -7.00
CA GLN A 802 -34.58 -43.50 -6.46
C GLN A 802 -33.42 -42.50 -6.44
N LEU A 803 -33.65 -41.28 -6.94
CA LEU A 803 -32.65 -40.21 -6.94
C LEU A 803 -33.05 -39.08 -5.98
N ARG A 804 -32.09 -38.57 -5.21
CA ARG A 804 -32.30 -37.39 -4.35
C ARG A 804 -32.34 -36.12 -5.20
N LEU A 805 -33.23 -35.19 -4.85
CA LEU A 805 -33.35 -33.87 -5.46
C LEU A 805 -32.85 -32.77 -4.52
N THR A 806 -32.26 -31.73 -5.10
CA THR A 806 -31.93 -30.48 -4.41
C THR A 806 -32.43 -29.28 -5.22
N TYR A 807 -32.81 -28.21 -4.52
CA TYR A 807 -33.39 -27.00 -5.12
C TYR A 807 -32.52 -25.79 -4.83
N HIS A 808 -32.37 -24.91 -5.80
CA HIS A 808 -31.62 -23.67 -5.66
C HIS A 808 -32.36 -22.53 -6.38
N PHE A 809 -32.39 -21.35 -5.75
CA PHE A 809 -33.04 -20.15 -6.32
C PHE A 809 -32.09 -18.96 -6.43
N ASP A 810 -31.32 -18.95 -7.51
CA ASP A 810 -30.47 -17.82 -7.91
C ASP A 810 -30.38 -17.79 -9.43
N PRO A 811 -31.08 -16.86 -10.11
CA PRO A 811 -31.08 -16.76 -11.57
C PRO A 811 -29.69 -16.62 -12.22
N SER A 812 -28.67 -16.23 -11.44
CA SER A 812 -27.28 -16.09 -11.91
C SER A 812 -26.42 -17.34 -11.69
N HIS A 813 -26.88 -18.28 -10.87
CA HIS A 813 -26.12 -19.48 -10.51
C HIS A 813 -26.46 -20.66 -11.43
N LYS A 814 -25.46 -21.48 -11.77
CA LYS A 814 -25.63 -22.61 -12.71
C LYS A 814 -26.61 -23.68 -12.22
N ALA A 815 -26.67 -23.86 -10.90
CA ALA A 815 -27.55 -24.82 -10.25
C ALA A 815 -29.01 -24.33 -10.08
N ASP A 816 -29.39 -23.15 -10.58
CA ASP A 816 -30.76 -22.61 -10.46
C ASP A 816 -31.82 -23.63 -10.92
N GLY A 817 -32.88 -23.83 -10.14
CA GLY A 817 -33.89 -24.86 -10.39
C GLY A 817 -33.62 -26.15 -9.63
N VAL A 818 -33.94 -27.29 -10.25
CA VAL A 818 -33.86 -28.62 -9.63
C VAL A 818 -32.64 -29.41 -10.11
N THR A 819 -31.89 -29.97 -9.16
CA THR A 819 -30.73 -30.83 -9.41
C THR A 819 -30.98 -32.25 -8.93
N ALA A 820 -30.76 -33.24 -9.80
CA ALA A 820 -30.79 -34.66 -9.47
C ALA A 820 -29.39 -35.16 -9.11
N ILE A 821 -29.26 -35.81 -7.95
CA ILE A 821 -28.02 -36.40 -7.48
C ILE A 821 -27.87 -37.82 -8.05
N VAL A 822 -26.89 -38.02 -8.92
CA VAL A 822 -26.69 -39.27 -9.68
C VAL A 822 -25.42 -40.00 -9.21
N PRO A 823 -25.54 -41.22 -8.64
CA PRO A 823 -24.38 -42.07 -8.38
C PRO A 823 -23.65 -42.45 -9.68
N LEU A 824 -22.33 -42.31 -9.72
CA LEU A 824 -21.51 -42.55 -10.91
C LEU A 824 -21.73 -43.92 -11.59
N PRO A 825 -21.89 -45.06 -10.87
CA PRO A 825 -22.12 -46.36 -11.51
C PRO A 825 -23.48 -46.48 -12.23
N LEU A 826 -24.45 -45.63 -11.88
CA LEU A 826 -25.80 -45.64 -12.46
C LEU A 826 -25.90 -44.80 -13.74
N LEU A 827 -24.91 -43.94 -14.00
CA LEU A 827 -24.94 -42.96 -15.08
C LEU A 827 -25.29 -43.54 -16.46
N THR A 828 -24.73 -44.70 -16.83
CA THR A 828 -24.96 -45.32 -18.14
C THR A 828 -26.28 -46.09 -18.24
N GLN A 829 -27.00 -46.25 -17.13
CA GLN A 829 -28.30 -46.93 -17.07
C GLN A 829 -29.48 -45.95 -17.09
N LEU A 830 -29.23 -44.65 -16.84
CA LEU A 830 -30.28 -43.63 -16.85
C LEU A 830 -30.71 -43.28 -18.29
N THR A 831 -32.01 -43.13 -18.47
CA THR A 831 -32.64 -42.64 -19.70
C THR A 831 -33.15 -41.22 -19.49
N LEU A 832 -33.33 -40.45 -20.57
CA LEU A 832 -33.62 -39.00 -20.48
C LEU A 832 -35.11 -38.72 -20.21
N GLU A 833 -35.98 -39.62 -20.67
CA GLU A 833 -37.43 -39.46 -20.75
C GLU A 833 -38.09 -39.08 -19.41
N PRO A 834 -37.75 -39.69 -18.26
CA PRO A 834 -38.36 -39.34 -16.98
C PRO A 834 -38.03 -37.91 -16.54
N PHE A 835 -36.87 -37.39 -16.92
CA PHE A 835 -36.41 -36.05 -16.53
C PHE A 835 -37.04 -34.93 -17.38
N GLU A 836 -37.64 -35.24 -18.53
CA GLU A 836 -38.29 -34.24 -19.38
C GLU A 836 -39.45 -33.53 -18.67
N TRP A 837 -40.13 -34.27 -17.78
CA TRP A 837 -41.30 -33.86 -16.99
C TRP A 837 -40.99 -32.91 -15.83
N LEU A 838 -39.71 -32.75 -15.48
CA LEU A 838 -39.26 -32.00 -14.31
C LEU A 838 -39.90 -32.51 -12.99
N VAL A 839 -40.25 -31.63 -12.05
CA VAL A 839 -41.05 -31.95 -10.86
C VAL A 839 -42.46 -31.37 -10.97
N PRO A 840 -43.48 -31.94 -10.30
CA PRO A 840 -44.88 -31.50 -10.42
C PRO A 840 -45.09 -30.00 -10.21
N GLY A 841 -44.41 -29.39 -9.23
CA GLY A 841 -44.52 -27.97 -8.91
C GLY A 841 -43.97 -27.02 -9.98
N MET A 842 -43.13 -27.51 -10.89
CA MET A 842 -42.53 -26.71 -11.97
C MET A 842 -43.07 -27.11 -13.36
N LEU A 843 -43.93 -28.13 -13.43
CA LEU A 843 -44.46 -28.66 -14.70
C LEU A 843 -45.26 -27.62 -15.47
N TYR A 844 -46.10 -26.82 -14.79
CA TYR A 844 -46.89 -25.79 -15.45
C TYR A 844 -46.00 -24.76 -16.19
N GLU A 845 -44.98 -24.24 -15.51
CA GLU A 845 -44.04 -23.28 -16.09
C GLU A 845 -43.24 -23.89 -17.25
N ARG A 846 -42.82 -25.16 -17.10
CA ARG A 846 -42.18 -25.96 -18.16
C ARG A 846 -43.07 -26.05 -19.40
N LEU A 847 -44.34 -26.39 -19.25
CA LEU A 847 -45.31 -26.50 -20.35
C LEU A 847 -45.52 -25.15 -21.05
N VAL A 848 -45.66 -24.06 -20.29
CA VAL A 848 -45.76 -22.69 -20.85
C VAL A 848 -44.51 -22.34 -21.66
N ALA A 849 -43.31 -22.62 -21.12
CA ALA A 849 -42.06 -22.31 -21.79
C ALA A 849 -41.89 -23.13 -23.10
N LEU A 850 -42.25 -24.41 -23.08
CA LEU A 850 -42.23 -25.27 -24.26
C LEU A 850 -43.21 -24.81 -25.35
N LEU A 851 -44.44 -24.44 -24.99
CA LEU A 851 -45.38 -23.86 -25.95
C LEU A 851 -44.88 -22.52 -26.52
N LYS A 852 -44.22 -21.69 -25.70
CA LYS A 852 -43.60 -20.43 -26.17
C LYS A 852 -42.41 -20.65 -27.10
N SER A 853 -41.72 -21.79 -27.01
CA SER A 853 -40.54 -22.13 -27.81
C SER A 853 -40.88 -22.58 -29.24
N LEU A 854 -42.15 -22.95 -29.50
CA LEU A 854 -42.65 -23.31 -30.82
C LEU A 854 -42.42 -22.20 -31.87
N PRO A 855 -42.18 -22.56 -33.15
CA PRO A 855 -42.13 -21.61 -34.26
C PRO A 855 -43.38 -20.73 -34.33
N LYS A 856 -43.21 -19.46 -34.73
CA LYS A 856 -44.30 -18.46 -34.75
C LYS A 856 -45.56 -18.93 -35.49
N ALA A 857 -45.40 -19.72 -36.56
CA ALA A 857 -46.51 -20.26 -37.34
C ALA A 857 -47.38 -21.25 -36.54
N LEU A 858 -46.77 -22.15 -35.77
CA LEU A 858 -47.47 -23.14 -34.95
C LEU A 858 -47.98 -22.55 -33.64
N ARG A 859 -47.16 -21.72 -32.99
CA ARG A 859 -47.47 -21.10 -31.69
C ARG A 859 -48.74 -20.23 -31.70
N ARG A 860 -49.07 -19.61 -32.83
CA ARG A 860 -50.28 -18.79 -32.99
C ARG A 860 -51.59 -19.54 -32.69
N ASN A 861 -51.59 -20.85 -32.86
CA ASN A 861 -52.76 -21.71 -32.59
C ASN A 861 -52.95 -22.02 -31.08
N PHE A 862 -52.00 -21.64 -30.24
CA PHE A 862 -51.95 -21.95 -28.80
C PHE A 862 -51.80 -20.67 -27.96
N VAL A 863 -52.54 -19.62 -28.35
CA VAL A 863 -52.60 -18.33 -27.63
C VAL A 863 -54.02 -18.16 -27.07
N PRO A 864 -54.20 -17.88 -25.77
CA PRO A 864 -53.18 -17.65 -24.74
C PRO A 864 -52.44 -18.94 -24.31
N THR A 865 -51.11 -18.89 -24.29
CA THR A 865 -50.27 -20.06 -23.99
C THR A 865 -50.46 -20.63 -22.58
N THR A 866 -50.84 -19.78 -21.63
CA THR A 866 -51.13 -20.15 -20.24
C THR A 866 -52.34 -21.07 -20.12
N ASP A 867 -53.38 -20.84 -20.91
CA ASP A 867 -54.64 -21.60 -20.83
C ASP A 867 -54.44 -23.00 -21.40
N PHE A 868 -53.73 -23.09 -22.53
CA PHE A 868 -53.33 -24.37 -23.11
C PHE A 868 -52.37 -25.16 -22.20
N ALA A 869 -51.41 -24.50 -21.55
CA ALA A 869 -50.53 -25.17 -20.59
C ALA A 869 -51.31 -25.73 -19.39
N ARG A 870 -52.30 -24.98 -18.87
CA ARG A 870 -53.16 -25.44 -17.76
C ARG A 870 -54.00 -26.64 -18.18
N ALA A 871 -54.58 -26.59 -19.37
CA ALA A 871 -55.37 -27.70 -19.91
C ALA A 871 -54.51 -28.94 -20.21
N LEU A 872 -53.27 -28.77 -20.69
CA LEU A 872 -52.30 -29.87 -20.82
C LEU A 872 -51.96 -30.48 -19.47
N GLN A 873 -51.66 -29.66 -18.45
CA GLN A 873 -51.32 -30.16 -17.11
C GLN A 873 -52.43 -31.03 -16.50
N GLN A 874 -53.70 -30.72 -16.76
CA GLN A 874 -54.84 -31.50 -16.28
C GLN A 874 -55.07 -32.82 -17.04
N ARG A 875 -54.58 -32.92 -18.28
CA ARG A 875 -54.83 -34.06 -19.19
C ARG A 875 -53.65 -35.02 -19.30
N LEU A 876 -52.43 -34.53 -19.05
CA LEU A 876 -51.21 -35.31 -19.12
C LEU A 876 -51.06 -36.19 -17.87
N GLU A 877 -50.83 -37.48 -18.07
CA GLU A 877 -50.42 -38.39 -17.01
C GLU A 877 -48.90 -38.33 -16.81
N PHE A 878 -48.47 -37.86 -15.64
CA PHE A 878 -47.05 -37.63 -15.33
C PHE A 878 -46.20 -38.90 -15.49
N GLY A 879 -45.12 -38.81 -16.28
CA GLY A 879 -44.07 -39.83 -16.36
C GLY A 879 -44.39 -41.12 -17.13
N ARG A 880 -45.56 -41.23 -17.78
CA ARG A 880 -45.95 -42.47 -18.51
C ARG A 880 -45.39 -42.58 -19.93
N GLN A 881 -45.01 -41.47 -20.54
CA GLN A 881 -44.53 -41.38 -21.93
C GLN A 881 -43.61 -40.16 -22.08
N PRO A 882 -42.80 -40.05 -23.15
CA PRO A 882 -41.99 -38.87 -23.40
C PRO A 882 -42.84 -37.59 -23.44
N LEU A 883 -42.39 -36.52 -22.78
CA LEU A 883 -43.22 -35.33 -22.53
C LEU A 883 -43.66 -34.67 -23.84
N LEU A 884 -42.72 -34.52 -24.78
CA LEU A 884 -43.00 -33.83 -26.05
C LEU A 884 -43.99 -34.61 -26.91
N ALA A 885 -43.91 -35.94 -26.92
CA ALA A 885 -44.86 -36.78 -27.63
C ALA A 885 -46.27 -36.68 -27.00
N ALA A 886 -46.33 -36.70 -25.67
CA ALA A 886 -47.58 -36.53 -24.93
C ALA A 886 -48.23 -35.17 -25.20
N MET A 887 -47.42 -34.09 -25.20
CA MET A 887 -47.87 -32.75 -25.55
C MET A 887 -48.36 -32.67 -27.00
N SER A 888 -47.62 -33.22 -27.97
CA SER A 888 -48.02 -33.25 -29.37
C SER A 888 -49.37 -33.92 -29.58
N HIS A 889 -49.57 -35.09 -28.98
CA HIS A 889 -50.81 -35.85 -29.07
C HIS A 889 -51.99 -35.08 -28.46
N GLU A 890 -51.84 -34.53 -27.25
CA GLU A 890 -52.93 -33.80 -26.61
C GLU A 890 -53.22 -32.45 -27.27
N LEU A 891 -52.21 -31.72 -27.75
CA LEU A 891 -52.42 -30.48 -28.51
C LEU A 891 -53.18 -30.74 -29.82
N GLN A 892 -52.84 -31.81 -30.54
CA GLN A 892 -53.56 -32.19 -31.76
C GLN A 892 -55.01 -32.59 -31.45
N ARG A 893 -55.27 -33.31 -30.35
CA ARG A 893 -56.65 -33.63 -29.93
C ARG A 893 -57.44 -32.38 -29.53
N MET A 894 -56.78 -31.37 -28.96
CA MET A 894 -57.43 -30.14 -28.53
C MET A 894 -57.74 -29.18 -29.69
N THR A 895 -56.89 -29.09 -30.72
CA THR A 895 -57.01 -28.06 -31.77
C THR A 895 -57.09 -28.60 -33.20
N GLY A 896 -56.85 -29.90 -33.41
CA GLY A 896 -56.71 -30.50 -34.74
C GLY A 896 -55.37 -30.19 -35.45
N VAL A 897 -54.52 -29.35 -34.86
CA VAL A 897 -53.24 -28.93 -35.44
C VAL A 897 -52.15 -29.94 -35.07
N GLU A 898 -51.53 -30.55 -36.08
CA GLU A 898 -50.39 -31.44 -35.87
C GLU A 898 -49.14 -30.64 -35.50
N VAL A 899 -48.58 -30.94 -34.32
CA VAL A 899 -47.31 -30.38 -33.85
C VAL A 899 -46.33 -31.55 -33.71
N PRO A 900 -45.37 -31.73 -34.63
CA PRO A 900 -44.38 -32.79 -34.48
C PRO A 900 -43.50 -32.51 -33.24
N PRO A 901 -43.07 -33.52 -32.47
CA PRO A 901 -42.23 -33.33 -31.28
C PRO A 901 -40.96 -32.50 -31.54
N GLU A 902 -40.40 -32.59 -32.75
CA GLU A 902 -39.21 -31.85 -33.20
C GLU A 902 -39.48 -30.34 -33.40
N ALA A 903 -40.74 -29.91 -33.42
CA ALA A 903 -41.09 -28.49 -33.49
C ALA A 903 -40.85 -27.76 -32.17
N PHE A 904 -40.89 -28.46 -31.03
CA PHE A 904 -40.53 -27.89 -29.75
C PHE A 904 -39.02 -27.59 -29.72
N ARG A 905 -38.64 -26.50 -29.06
CA ARG A 905 -37.24 -26.10 -28.89
C ARG A 905 -36.86 -26.09 -27.41
N PRO A 906 -36.64 -27.26 -26.77
CA PRO A 906 -36.27 -27.34 -25.36
C PRO A 906 -35.03 -26.51 -25.01
N GLU A 907 -34.10 -26.35 -25.94
CA GLU A 907 -32.88 -25.54 -25.80
C GLU A 907 -33.14 -24.04 -25.62
N ARG A 908 -34.36 -23.56 -25.92
CA ARG A 908 -34.79 -22.17 -25.70
C ARG A 908 -35.51 -21.95 -24.37
N VAL A 909 -35.75 -23.02 -23.61
CA VAL A 909 -36.36 -22.94 -22.29
C VAL A 909 -35.28 -22.57 -21.28
N SER A 910 -35.59 -21.63 -20.39
CA SER A 910 -34.67 -21.19 -19.34
C SER A 910 -34.13 -22.37 -18.54
N ASP A 911 -32.85 -22.31 -18.19
CA ASP A 911 -32.11 -23.36 -17.49
C ASP A 911 -32.87 -23.92 -16.29
N HIS A 912 -33.41 -23.09 -15.40
CA HIS A 912 -34.14 -23.56 -14.20
C HIS A 912 -35.37 -24.43 -14.47
N LEU A 913 -35.91 -24.41 -15.69
CA LEU A 913 -36.97 -25.32 -16.15
C LEU A 913 -36.40 -26.56 -16.85
N GLN A 914 -35.17 -26.94 -16.53
CA GLN A 914 -34.51 -28.18 -16.96
C GLN A 914 -33.85 -28.82 -15.73
N PHE A 915 -33.75 -30.14 -15.71
CA PHE A 915 -32.96 -30.81 -14.68
C PHE A 915 -31.48 -30.47 -14.84
N ASN A 916 -30.82 -30.22 -13.72
CA ASN A 916 -29.38 -30.30 -13.62
C ASN A 916 -29.00 -31.66 -13.03
N PHE A 917 -27.89 -32.26 -13.46
CA PHE A 917 -27.44 -33.56 -12.99
C PHE A 917 -26.09 -33.41 -12.31
N GLN A 918 -26.02 -33.84 -11.05
CA GLN A 918 -24.79 -33.81 -10.27
C GLN A 918 -24.29 -35.24 -10.04
N LEU A 919 -23.17 -35.60 -10.67
CA LEU A 919 -22.53 -36.90 -10.52
C LEU A 919 -21.79 -36.97 -9.20
N GLN A 920 -22.04 -38.00 -8.40
CA GLN A 920 -21.32 -38.27 -7.16
C GLN A 920 -20.61 -39.62 -7.19
N ASN A 921 -19.42 -39.67 -6.59
CA ASN A 921 -18.70 -40.92 -6.35
C ASN A 921 -19.13 -41.60 -5.03
N GLU A 922 -18.53 -42.74 -4.71
CA GLU A 922 -18.81 -43.54 -3.50
C GLU A 922 -18.58 -42.80 -2.16
N ARG A 923 -17.90 -41.64 -2.18
CA ARG A 923 -17.66 -40.79 -0.99
C ARG A 923 -18.59 -39.57 -0.93
N ASN A 924 -19.68 -39.56 -1.71
CA ASN A 924 -20.59 -38.42 -1.88
C ASN A 924 -19.90 -37.13 -2.34
N ARG A 925 -18.76 -37.23 -3.05
CA ARG A 925 -18.10 -36.06 -3.65
C ARG A 925 -18.57 -35.85 -5.08
N VAL A 926 -18.82 -34.60 -5.42
CA VAL A 926 -19.21 -34.18 -6.78
C VAL A 926 -18.04 -34.41 -7.74
N VAL A 927 -18.28 -35.20 -8.78
CA VAL A 927 -17.33 -35.54 -9.85
C VAL A 927 -17.53 -34.61 -11.04
N ALA A 928 -18.78 -34.34 -11.41
CA ALA A 928 -19.16 -33.42 -12.47
C ALA A 928 -20.61 -32.97 -12.30
N GLU A 929 -20.96 -31.87 -12.94
CA GLU A 929 -22.30 -31.30 -12.93
C GLU A 929 -22.63 -30.74 -14.31
N SER A 930 -23.80 -31.09 -14.86
CA SER A 930 -24.26 -30.65 -16.18
C SER A 930 -25.76 -30.86 -16.33
N ARG A 931 -26.40 -30.06 -17.18
CA ARG A 931 -27.80 -30.25 -17.62
C ARG A 931 -27.94 -31.21 -18.80
N ASP A 932 -26.83 -31.57 -19.43
CA ASP A 932 -26.78 -32.54 -20.52
C ASP A 932 -26.34 -33.92 -20.00
N LEU A 933 -27.33 -34.78 -19.74
CA LEU A 933 -27.11 -36.16 -19.28
C LEU A 933 -26.30 -36.97 -20.31
N ILE A 934 -26.51 -36.74 -21.60
CA ILE A 934 -25.83 -37.47 -22.68
C ILE A 934 -24.36 -37.05 -22.72
N ALA A 935 -24.05 -35.77 -22.55
CA ALA A 935 -22.67 -35.30 -22.44
C ALA A 935 -21.96 -35.92 -21.23
N LEU A 936 -22.64 -36.01 -20.07
CA LEU A 936 -22.09 -36.69 -18.90
C LEU A 936 -21.84 -38.17 -19.17
N GLN A 937 -22.78 -38.88 -19.80
CA GLN A 937 -22.61 -40.28 -20.20
C GLN A 937 -21.43 -40.48 -21.17
N ARG A 938 -21.20 -39.54 -22.09
CA ARG A 938 -20.05 -39.59 -23.01
C ARG A 938 -18.72 -39.36 -22.29
N ALA A 939 -18.66 -38.37 -21.40
CA ALA A 939 -17.43 -37.99 -20.71
C ALA A 939 -17.03 -39.00 -19.61
N TYR A 940 -18.00 -39.47 -18.82
CA TYR A 940 -17.77 -40.29 -17.63
C TYR A 940 -18.22 -41.75 -17.80
N GLY A 941 -18.81 -42.13 -18.94
CA GLY A 941 -19.23 -43.50 -19.23
C GLY A 941 -18.14 -44.57 -19.08
N PRO A 942 -16.88 -44.35 -19.49
CA PRO A 942 -15.79 -45.30 -19.23
C PRO A 942 -15.56 -45.54 -17.74
N GLN A 943 -15.59 -44.48 -16.93
CA GLN A 943 -15.37 -44.55 -15.49
C GLN A 943 -16.57 -45.17 -14.76
N ALA A 944 -17.79 -44.84 -15.20
CA ALA A 944 -19.03 -45.47 -14.75
C ALA A 944 -19.02 -46.98 -15.01
N ARG A 945 -18.59 -47.42 -16.20
CA ARG A 945 -18.44 -48.84 -16.54
C ARG A 945 -17.40 -49.56 -15.69
N GLN A 946 -16.27 -48.93 -15.43
CA GLN A 946 -15.23 -49.50 -14.56
C GLN A 946 -15.75 -49.69 -13.13
N GLN A 947 -16.47 -48.70 -12.59
CA GLN A 947 -17.10 -48.84 -11.28
C GLN A 947 -18.22 -49.87 -11.28
N LEU A 948 -19.04 -49.94 -12.35
CA LEU A 948 -20.04 -50.99 -12.49
C LEU A 948 -19.39 -52.38 -12.45
N GLN A 949 -18.25 -52.60 -13.11
CA GLN A 949 -17.51 -53.87 -13.01
C GLN A 949 -17.05 -54.17 -11.58
N GLN A 950 -16.59 -53.15 -10.83
CA GLN A 950 -16.23 -53.30 -9.42
C GLN A 950 -17.44 -53.65 -8.54
N GLN A 951 -18.64 -53.14 -8.86
CA GLN A 951 -19.87 -53.51 -8.15
C GLN A 951 -20.23 -55.00 -8.31
N PHE A 952 -19.68 -55.72 -9.29
CA PHE A 952 -19.88 -57.17 -9.49
C PHE A 952 -18.65 -58.01 -9.11
N ASN A 953 -17.61 -57.40 -8.52
CA ASN A 953 -16.51 -58.15 -7.94
C ASN A 953 -16.94 -58.79 -6.60
N PRO A 954 -16.42 -59.98 -6.27
CA PRO A 954 -16.74 -60.63 -5.00
C PRO A 954 -16.16 -59.82 -3.84
N THR A 955 -17.04 -59.19 -3.07
CA THR A 955 -16.78 -58.83 -1.68
C THR A 955 -16.97 -60.09 -0.85
N THR A 956 -15.99 -60.42 -0.02
CA THR A 956 -16.01 -61.52 0.95
C THR A 956 -17.25 -61.39 1.83
N GLU A 957 -18.32 -62.13 1.50
CA GLU A 957 -19.35 -62.70 2.39
C GLU A 957 -20.63 -63.02 1.58
N GLY A 958 -20.95 -64.32 1.51
CA GLY A 958 -22.30 -64.81 1.21
C GLY A 958 -22.66 -65.11 -0.26
N VAL A 959 -23.01 -66.38 -0.50
CA VAL A 959 -23.82 -66.95 -1.60
C VAL A 959 -23.08 -67.69 -2.75
N ALA A 960 -23.44 -68.98 -2.85
CA ALA A 960 -23.36 -70.03 -3.89
C ALA A 960 -22.29 -70.03 -5.02
N ALA A 961 -21.71 -71.23 -5.21
CA ALA A 961 -20.50 -71.53 -5.98
C ALA A 961 -20.69 -71.85 -7.48
N SER A 962 -21.61 -71.20 -8.20
CA SER A 962 -21.70 -71.35 -9.67
C SER A 962 -21.35 -70.04 -10.36
N ALA A 963 -20.38 -70.08 -11.29
CA ALA A 963 -19.75 -68.95 -11.99
C ALA A 963 -18.80 -68.06 -11.15
N ARG A 964 -17.69 -68.64 -10.66
CA ARG A 964 -16.58 -67.87 -10.07
C ARG A 964 -15.66 -67.33 -11.17
N LEU A 965 -15.63 -66.01 -11.35
CA LEU A 965 -14.55 -65.32 -12.06
C LEU A 965 -13.36 -65.10 -11.11
N PRO A 966 -12.12 -65.44 -11.49
CA PRO A 966 -10.92 -65.02 -10.75
C PRO A 966 -10.76 -63.49 -10.78
N ALA A 967 -10.19 -62.91 -9.72
CA ALA A 967 -10.03 -61.47 -9.53
C ALA A 967 -9.05 -60.78 -10.50
N GLN A 968 -8.42 -61.53 -11.41
CA GLN A 968 -7.52 -61.04 -12.44
C GLN A 968 -8.01 -61.49 -13.82
N PRO A 969 -7.84 -60.68 -14.89
CA PRO A 969 -8.18 -61.10 -16.25
C PRO A 969 -7.35 -62.34 -16.63
N CYS A 970 -7.99 -63.50 -16.64
CA CYS A 970 -7.37 -64.73 -17.12
C CYS A 970 -7.56 -64.81 -18.63
N ARG A 971 -6.46 -64.97 -19.35
CA ARG A 971 -6.46 -65.17 -20.79
C ARG A 971 -6.52 -66.65 -21.11
N TYR A 972 -7.50 -67.06 -21.90
CA TYR A 972 -7.79 -68.46 -22.22
C TYR A 972 -7.46 -68.78 -23.69
N GLN A 973 -6.76 -69.89 -23.92
CA GLN A 973 -6.44 -70.41 -25.27
C GLN A 973 -7.27 -71.64 -25.66
N SER A 974 -8.02 -72.20 -24.70
CA SER A 974 -9.00 -73.27 -24.87
C SER A 974 -10.18 -73.06 -23.92
N TRP A 975 -11.26 -73.83 -24.05
CA TRP A 975 -12.44 -73.65 -23.20
C TRP A 975 -12.19 -74.09 -21.74
N GLN A 976 -11.69 -73.17 -20.91
CA GLN A 976 -11.46 -73.37 -19.47
C GLN A 976 -12.23 -72.34 -18.61
N ILE A 977 -13.16 -71.60 -19.23
CA ILE A 977 -13.89 -70.46 -18.63
C ILE A 977 -15.05 -70.91 -17.74
N GLY A 978 -15.53 -72.16 -17.88
CA GLY A 978 -16.73 -72.65 -17.20
C GLY A 978 -18.02 -72.28 -17.95
N GLU A 979 -19.12 -72.12 -17.23
CA GLU A 979 -20.41 -71.64 -17.76
C GLU A 979 -20.50 -70.11 -17.67
N ILE A 980 -20.94 -69.47 -18.76
CA ILE A 980 -21.12 -68.02 -18.86
C ILE A 980 -22.62 -67.70 -18.85
N ALA A 981 -23.09 -66.92 -17.86
CA ALA A 981 -24.48 -66.50 -17.75
C ALA A 981 -24.89 -65.51 -18.87
N GLU A 982 -26.20 -65.37 -19.15
CA GLU A 982 -26.65 -64.35 -20.12
C GLU A 982 -26.71 -62.94 -19.52
N VAL A 983 -27.06 -62.80 -18.24
CA VAL A 983 -27.16 -61.54 -17.50
C VAL A 983 -26.87 -61.79 -16.02
N GLU A 984 -26.17 -60.86 -15.39
CA GLU A 984 -25.89 -60.80 -13.95
C GLU A 984 -26.62 -59.59 -13.34
N GLN A 985 -27.23 -59.77 -12.15
CA GLN A 985 -27.95 -58.73 -11.43
C GLN A 985 -27.48 -58.62 -9.98
N ARG A 986 -27.35 -57.40 -9.44
CA ARG A 986 -26.95 -57.16 -8.03
C ARG A 986 -27.73 -55.96 -7.45
N GLN A 987 -28.14 -56.06 -6.18
CA GLN A 987 -28.80 -54.96 -5.46
C GLN A 987 -27.88 -54.46 -4.34
N GLN A 988 -27.65 -53.15 -4.26
CA GLN A 988 -26.83 -52.54 -3.21
C GLN A 988 -27.35 -51.14 -2.87
N HIS A 989 -27.52 -50.83 -1.58
CA HIS A 989 -28.08 -49.56 -1.08
C HIS A 989 -29.42 -49.15 -1.75
N GLY A 990 -30.29 -50.12 -2.06
CA GLY A 990 -31.57 -49.87 -2.71
C GLY A 990 -31.52 -49.60 -4.22
N ILE A 991 -30.34 -49.71 -4.85
CA ILE A 991 -30.13 -49.55 -6.30
C ILE A 991 -29.91 -50.94 -6.94
N HIS A 992 -30.61 -51.21 -8.04
CA HIS A 992 -30.44 -52.43 -8.84
C HIS A 992 -29.46 -52.20 -9.99
N TYR A 993 -28.38 -53.00 -10.05
CA TYR A 993 -27.39 -52.99 -11.13
C TYR A 993 -27.55 -54.23 -12.03
N GLN A 994 -27.33 -54.08 -13.34
CA GLN A 994 -27.35 -55.16 -14.32
C GLN A 994 -26.07 -55.17 -15.18
N ALA A 995 -25.58 -56.37 -15.55
CA ALA A 995 -24.41 -56.55 -16.42
C ALA A 995 -24.54 -57.79 -17.33
N TRP A 996 -23.95 -57.76 -18.53
CA TRP A 996 -23.94 -58.86 -19.51
C TRP A 996 -22.52 -59.39 -19.76
N PRO A 997 -22.18 -60.63 -19.37
CA PRO A 997 -20.83 -61.16 -19.55
C PRO A 997 -20.59 -61.74 -20.96
N ALA A 998 -19.37 -61.58 -21.47
CA ALA A 998 -18.98 -61.93 -22.83
C ALA A 998 -17.49 -62.29 -22.94
N LEU A 999 -17.14 -63.16 -23.90
CA LEU A 999 -15.75 -63.46 -24.23
C LEU A 999 -15.22 -62.34 -25.12
N VAL A 1000 -14.01 -61.87 -24.91
CA VAL A 1000 -13.40 -60.78 -25.68
C VAL A 1000 -12.14 -61.33 -26.35
N ASP A 1001 -11.97 -61.07 -27.64
CA ASP A 1001 -10.74 -61.43 -28.38
C ASP A 1001 -9.56 -60.56 -27.91
N CYS A 1002 -8.48 -61.21 -27.47
CA CYS A 1002 -7.24 -60.55 -27.04
C CYS A 1002 -6.04 -60.86 -27.95
N GLY A 1003 -6.26 -61.49 -29.10
CA GLY A 1003 -5.22 -61.83 -30.08
C GLY A 1003 -4.59 -63.21 -29.85
N ASP A 1004 -3.92 -63.43 -28.73
CA ASP A 1004 -3.29 -64.71 -28.37
C ASP A 1004 -4.14 -65.56 -27.42
N GLY A 1005 -5.38 -65.13 -27.14
CA GLY A 1005 -6.37 -65.82 -26.31
C GLY A 1005 -7.66 -64.99 -26.18
N VAL A 1006 -8.54 -65.40 -25.28
CA VAL A 1006 -9.80 -64.71 -24.96
C VAL A 1006 -9.93 -64.39 -23.47
N GLU A 1007 -10.64 -63.33 -23.12
CA GLU A 1007 -10.91 -62.92 -21.73
C GLU A 1007 -12.43 -62.77 -21.48
N LEU A 1008 -12.93 -63.11 -20.30
CA LEU A 1008 -14.34 -62.90 -19.94
C LEU A 1008 -14.54 -61.50 -19.32
N GLN A 1009 -15.35 -60.64 -19.95
CA GLN A 1009 -15.63 -59.27 -19.51
C GLN A 1009 -17.14 -58.99 -19.36
N ARG A 1010 -17.50 -58.01 -18.52
CA ARG A 1010 -18.88 -57.57 -18.29
C ARG A 1010 -19.18 -56.25 -18.99
N PHE A 1011 -20.33 -56.19 -19.65
CA PHE A 1011 -20.82 -55.02 -20.37
C PHE A 1011 -22.09 -54.47 -19.71
N ASP A 1012 -22.31 -53.17 -19.85
CA ASP A 1012 -23.55 -52.46 -19.48
C ASP A 1012 -24.61 -52.49 -20.60
N ASN A 1013 -24.33 -53.25 -21.67
CA ASN A 1013 -25.19 -53.35 -22.84
C ASN A 1013 -25.19 -54.78 -23.41
N ARG A 1014 -26.38 -55.35 -23.58
CA ARG A 1014 -26.59 -56.72 -24.08
C ARG A 1014 -26.00 -56.97 -25.48
N HIS A 1015 -26.15 -56.01 -26.40
CA HIS A 1015 -25.70 -56.18 -27.78
C HIS A 1015 -24.18 -56.17 -27.89
N GLN A 1016 -23.51 -55.25 -27.18
CA GLN A 1016 -22.05 -55.18 -27.14
C GLN A 1016 -21.44 -56.46 -26.56
N ALA A 1017 -22.06 -57.01 -25.51
CA ALA A 1017 -21.67 -58.30 -24.97
C ALA A 1017 -21.79 -59.41 -26.02
N ALA A 1018 -22.91 -59.46 -26.76
CA ALA A 1018 -23.15 -60.52 -27.74
C ALA A 1018 -22.13 -60.50 -28.90
N GLU A 1019 -21.77 -59.33 -29.41
CA GLU A 1019 -20.78 -59.19 -30.49
C GLU A 1019 -19.37 -59.51 -30.02
N ALA A 1020 -18.96 -58.98 -28.87
CA ALA A 1020 -17.68 -59.33 -28.27
C ALA A 1020 -17.57 -60.85 -28.09
N HIS A 1021 -18.60 -61.46 -27.49
CA HIS A 1021 -18.65 -62.89 -27.22
C HIS A 1021 -18.49 -63.74 -28.49
N ARG A 1022 -19.12 -63.32 -29.59
CA ARG A 1022 -18.97 -63.96 -30.90
C ARG A 1022 -17.52 -63.96 -31.39
N GLN A 1023 -16.87 -62.80 -31.35
CA GLN A 1023 -15.47 -62.66 -31.76
C GLN A 1023 -14.52 -63.46 -30.86
N GLY A 1024 -14.78 -63.47 -29.55
CA GLY A 1024 -14.06 -64.32 -28.60
C GLY A 1024 -14.17 -65.81 -28.97
N VAL A 1025 -15.39 -66.32 -29.23
CA VAL A 1025 -15.58 -67.71 -29.66
C VAL A 1025 -14.79 -68.03 -30.93
N TRP A 1026 -14.78 -67.13 -31.92
CA TRP A 1026 -14.01 -67.31 -33.17
C TRP A 1026 -12.51 -67.43 -32.91
N ARG A 1027 -11.95 -66.55 -32.07
CA ARG A 1027 -10.55 -66.61 -31.66
C ARG A 1027 -10.23 -67.95 -31.02
N LEU A 1028 -11.09 -68.40 -30.10
CA LEU A 1028 -10.89 -69.64 -29.37
C LEU A 1028 -10.91 -70.86 -30.31
N LEU A 1029 -11.84 -70.92 -31.27
CA LEU A 1029 -11.88 -71.98 -32.30
C LEU A 1029 -10.62 -71.98 -33.17
N ARG A 1030 -10.12 -70.81 -33.57
CA ARG A 1030 -8.89 -70.70 -34.37
C ARG A 1030 -7.67 -71.23 -33.62
N LEU A 1031 -7.59 -70.97 -32.31
CA LEU A 1031 -6.51 -71.45 -31.45
C LEU A 1031 -6.60 -72.96 -31.22
N THR A 1032 -7.79 -73.52 -30.98
CA THR A 1032 -7.96 -74.95 -30.71
C THR A 1032 -7.85 -75.82 -31.96
N GLU A 1033 -8.26 -75.33 -33.13
CA GLU A 1033 -8.23 -76.07 -34.41
C GLU A 1033 -6.99 -75.75 -35.29
N ALA A 1034 -5.97 -75.10 -34.73
CA ALA A 1034 -4.84 -74.56 -35.49
C ALA A 1034 -4.12 -75.59 -36.40
N GLN A 1035 -4.03 -76.86 -36.00
CA GLN A 1035 -3.43 -77.93 -36.83
C GLN A 1035 -4.27 -78.26 -38.07
N ARG A 1036 -5.60 -78.26 -37.96
CA ARG A 1036 -6.49 -78.51 -39.11
C ARG A 1036 -6.42 -77.37 -40.11
N PHE A 1037 -6.38 -76.11 -39.63
CA PHE A 1037 -6.15 -74.95 -40.49
C PHE A 1037 -4.80 -75.00 -41.21
N LYS A 1038 -3.72 -75.43 -40.54
CA LYS A 1038 -2.42 -75.65 -41.18
C LYS A 1038 -2.48 -76.72 -42.27
N GLY A 1039 -3.21 -77.82 -42.04
CA GLY A 1039 -3.43 -78.87 -43.03
C GLY A 1039 -4.18 -78.36 -44.26
N VAL A 1040 -5.27 -77.62 -44.07
CA VAL A 1040 -6.05 -77.00 -45.14
C VAL A 1040 -5.21 -75.98 -45.92
N ALA A 1041 -4.46 -75.12 -45.22
CA ALA A 1041 -3.55 -74.15 -45.84
C ALA A 1041 -2.50 -74.82 -46.74
N LYS A 1042 -1.94 -75.96 -46.31
CA LYS A 1042 -0.97 -76.75 -47.09
C LYS A 1042 -1.60 -77.36 -48.35
N SER A 1043 -2.80 -77.90 -48.25
CA SER A 1043 -3.52 -78.47 -49.42
C SER A 1043 -3.93 -77.42 -50.46
N LEU A 1044 -4.18 -76.17 -50.03
CA LEU A 1044 -4.55 -75.04 -50.88
C LEU A 1044 -3.36 -74.14 -51.22
N GLN A 1045 -2.13 -74.63 -51.07
CA GLN A 1045 -0.92 -73.80 -51.17
C GLN A 1045 -0.81 -73.06 -52.52
N GLN A 1046 -1.08 -73.74 -53.64
CA GLN A 1046 -1.01 -73.16 -54.99
C GLN A 1046 -2.00 -71.99 -55.18
N PRO A 1047 -3.33 -72.18 -55.03
CA PRO A 1047 -4.27 -71.09 -55.18
C PRO A 1047 -4.10 -69.98 -54.13
N LEU A 1048 -3.64 -70.31 -52.91
CA LEU A 1048 -3.36 -69.32 -51.87
C LEU A 1048 -2.13 -68.45 -52.21
N GLN A 1049 -1.05 -69.04 -52.73
CA GLN A 1049 0.11 -68.28 -53.21
C GLN A 1049 -0.28 -67.34 -54.36
N GLN A 1050 -1.11 -67.81 -55.28
CA GLN A 1050 -1.65 -66.98 -56.35
C GLN A 1050 -2.47 -65.81 -55.81
N ALA A 1051 -3.35 -66.05 -54.83
CA ALA A 1051 -4.11 -64.99 -54.16
C ALA A 1051 -3.18 -63.97 -53.49
N CYS A 1052 -2.16 -64.43 -52.76
CA CYS A 1052 -1.18 -63.56 -52.10
C CYS A 1052 -0.41 -62.67 -53.08
N LEU A 1053 0.01 -63.21 -54.23
CA LEU A 1053 0.71 -62.44 -55.26
C LEU A 1053 -0.18 -61.32 -55.84
N LEU A 1054 -1.45 -61.64 -56.12
CA LEU A 1054 -2.40 -60.66 -56.64
C LEU A 1054 -2.76 -59.60 -55.59
N TYR A 1055 -2.73 -59.97 -54.31
CA TYR A 1055 -3.07 -59.13 -53.17
C TYR A 1055 -1.92 -58.24 -52.66
N ALA A 1056 -0.68 -58.51 -53.02
CA ALA A 1056 0.50 -57.77 -52.55
C ALA A 1056 0.39 -56.21 -52.62
N PRO A 1057 -0.29 -55.58 -53.60
CA PRO A 1057 -0.50 -54.13 -53.62
C PRO A 1057 -1.47 -53.58 -52.57
N LEU A 1058 -2.19 -54.45 -51.84
CA LEU A 1058 -3.23 -54.09 -50.87
C LEU A 1058 -2.85 -54.44 -49.43
N GLY A 1059 -2.08 -55.51 -49.21
CA GLY A 1059 -1.67 -55.93 -47.88
C GLY A 1059 -0.76 -57.15 -47.89
N SER A 1060 -0.53 -57.72 -46.72
CA SER A 1060 0.38 -58.88 -46.57
C SER A 1060 -0.31 -60.21 -46.86
N CYS A 1061 0.46 -61.21 -47.28
CA CYS A 1061 -0.05 -62.58 -47.48
C CYS A 1061 -0.58 -63.18 -46.16
N GLN A 1062 0.05 -62.83 -45.02
CA GLN A 1062 -0.44 -63.23 -43.71
C GLN A 1062 -1.82 -62.64 -43.45
N GLN A 1063 -2.00 -61.33 -43.65
CA GLN A 1063 -3.28 -60.65 -43.46
C GLN A 1063 -4.38 -61.26 -44.34
N LEU A 1064 -4.11 -61.50 -45.63
CA LEU A 1064 -5.05 -62.15 -46.54
C LEU A 1064 -5.47 -63.55 -46.04
N THR A 1065 -4.48 -64.33 -45.62
CA THR A 1065 -4.68 -65.69 -45.11
C THR A 1065 -5.54 -65.69 -43.85
N GLU A 1066 -5.31 -64.75 -42.93
CA GLU A 1066 -6.10 -64.60 -41.72
C GLU A 1066 -7.55 -64.20 -42.00
N GLN A 1067 -7.77 -63.26 -42.93
CA GLN A 1067 -9.13 -62.87 -43.33
C GLN A 1067 -9.88 -64.03 -43.98
N LEU A 1068 -9.21 -64.82 -44.84
CA LEU A 1068 -9.77 -66.02 -45.44
C LEU A 1068 -10.22 -67.03 -44.39
N TRP A 1069 -9.40 -67.27 -43.36
CA TRP A 1069 -9.76 -68.20 -42.28
C TRP A 1069 -10.91 -67.70 -41.42
N LEU A 1070 -10.92 -66.40 -41.06
CA LEU A 1070 -12.01 -65.80 -40.31
C LEU A 1070 -13.32 -65.82 -41.09
N ALA A 1071 -13.31 -65.47 -42.39
CA ALA A 1071 -14.48 -65.54 -43.24
C ALA A 1071 -14.98 -66.99 -43.40
N THR A 1072 -14.06 -67.96 -43.51
CA THR A 1072 -14.40 -69.39 -43.57
C THR A 1072 -15.12 -69.83 -42.30
N LEU A 1073 -14.59 -69.48 -41.12
CA LEU A 1073 -15.22 -69.77 -39.83
C LEU A 1073 -16.57 -69.07 -39.69
N HIS A 1074 -16.66 -67.81 -40.06
CA HIS A 1074 -17.91 -67.05 -40.02
C HIS A 1074 -18.99 -67.70 -40.88
N HIS A 1075 -18.67 -68.12 -42.10
CA HIS A 1075 -19.62 -68.80 -42.98
C HIS A 1075 -20.11 -70.13 -42.39
N LEU A 1076 -19.19 -70.94 -41.87
CA LEU A 1076 -19.54 -72.24 -41.29
C LEU A 1076 -20.38 -72.09 -40.01
N ILE A 1077 -20.06 -71.13 -39.15
CA ILE A 1077 -20.80 -70.87 -37.90
C ILE A 1077 -22.18 -70.28 -38.17
N THR A 1078 -22.31 -69.38 -39.16
CA THR A 1078 -23.61 -68.81 -39.55
C THR A 1078 -24.55 -69.86 -40.14
N GLN A 1079 -24.00 -70.96 -40.68
CA GLN A 1079 -24.77 -72.10 -41.15
C GLN A 1079 -25.10 -73.12 -40.06
N SER A 1080 -24.51 -73.00 -38.87
CA SER A 1080 -24.88 -73.83 -37.72
C SER A 1080 -26.23 -73.35 -37.15
N GLN A 1081 -27.10 -74.30 -36.79
CA GLN A 1081 -28.42 -74.01 -36.21
C GLN A 1081 -28.36 -73.77 -34.69
N HIS A 1082 -27.17 -73.78 -34.09
CA HIS A 1082 -26.98 -73.68 -32.64
C HIS A 1082 -26.51 -72.28 -32.20
N PRO A 1083 -26.92 -71.80 -30.99
CA PRO A 1083 -26.42 -70.54 -30.45
C PRO A 1083 -24.92 -70.64 -30.14
N LEU A 1084 -24.27 -69.47 -30.06
CA LEU A 1084 -22.85 -69.39 -29.70
C LEU A 1084 -22.58 -70.09 -28.36
N PRO A 1085 -21.48 -70.85 -28.24
CA PRO A 1085 -21.18 -71.61 -27.05
C PRO A 1085 -20.95 -70.68 -25.86
N ARG A 1086 -21.64 -70.96 -24.76
CA ARG A 1086 -21.41 -70.38 -23.42
C ARG A 1086 -20.99 -71.45 -22.39
N SER A 1087 -20.72 -72.68 -22.85
CA SER A 1087 -20.24 -73.81 -22.05
C SER A 1087 -19.27 -74.68 -22.86
N ALA A 1088 -18.48 -75.51 -22.16
CA ALA A 1088 -17.50 -76.40 -22.80
C ALA A 1088 -18.16 -77.40 -23.75
N THR A 1089 -19.28 -77.98 -23.33
CA THR A 1089 -20.06 -78.95 -24.12
C THR A 1089 -20.62 -78.34 -25.41
N ALA A 1090 -21.06 -77.08 -25.36
CA ALA A 1090 -21.52 -76.35 -26.55
C ALA A 1090 -20.35 -76.07 -27.51
N PHE A 1091 -19.15 -75.78 -27.00
CA PHE A 1091 -17.97 -75.49 -27.80
C PHE A 1091 -17.44 -76.74 -28.52
N GLU A 1092 -17.35 -77.88 -27.83
CA GLU A 1092 -16.91 -79.16 -28.43
C GLU A 1092 -17.85 -79.64 -29.55
N ARG A 1093 -19.17 -79.44 -29.36
CA ARG A 1093 -20.18 -79.73 -30.38
C ARG A 1093 -19.95 -78.90 -31.64
N LEU A 1094 -19.71 -77.61 -31.47
CA LEU A 1094 -19.41 -76.70 -32.58
C LEU A 1094 -18.13 -77.13 -33.31
N GLN A 1095 -17.06 -77.52 -32.61
CA GLN A 1095 -15.83 -78.03 -33.24
C GLN A 1095 -16.08 -79.29 -34.11
N SER A 1096 -16.95 -80.19 -33.63
CA SER A 1096 -17.27 -81.45 -34.33
C SER A 1096 -18.11 -81.22 -35.59
N GLU A 1097 -19.01 -80.24 -35.56
CA GLU A 1097 -19.84 -79.84 -36.71
C GLU A 1097 -19.03 -79.16 -37.82
N LEU A 1098 -18.07 -78.30 -37.45
CA LEU A 1098 -17.30 -77.50 -38.42
C LEU A 1098 -16.22 -78.32 -39.14
N ALA A 1099 -15.66 -79.34 -38.48
CA ALA A 1099 -14.51 -80.12 -38.96
C ALA A 1099 -14.63 -80.69 -40.39
N PRO A 1100 -15.71 -81.40 -40.79
CA PRO A 1100 -15.81 -82.03 -42.10
C PRO A 1100 -15.96 -81.04 -43.27
N ARG A 1101 -16.48 -79.84 -43.01
CA ARG A 1101 -16.83 -78.84 -44.04
C ARG A 1101 -15.76 -77.76 -44.24
N LEU A 1102 -14.75 -77.75 -43.36
CA LEU A 1102 -13.72 -76.72 -43.31
C LEU A 1102 -12.91 -76.64 -44.61
N HIS A 1103 -12.46 -77.79 -45.13
CA HIS A 1103 -11.60 -77.82 -46.32
C HIS A 1103 -12.34 -77.37 -47.59
N GLU A 1104 -13.54 -77.91 -47.83
CA GLU A 1104 -14.36 -77.57 -49.01
C GLU A 1104 -14.72 -76.07 -49.03
N THR A 1105 -15.14 -75.53 -47.88
CA THR A 1105 -15.51 -74.12 -47.75
C THR A 1105 -14.30 -73.21 -47.95
N ALA A 1106 -13.16 -73.55 -47.34
CA ALA A 1106 -11.91 -72.83 -47.54
C ALA A 1106 -11.48 -72.80 -49.01
N ALA A 1107 -11.56 -73.94 -49.70
CA ALA A 1107 -11.19 -74.05 -51.12
C ALA A 1107 -12.07 -73.13 -51.98
N ALA A 1108 -13.39 -73.17 -51.78
CA ALA A 1108 -14.34 -72.32 -52.50
C ALA A 1108 -14.06 -70.82 -52.26
N MET A 1109 -13.75 -70.42 -51.02
CA MET A 1109 -13.42 -69.04 -50.69
C MET A 1109 -12.11 -68.56 -51.33
N VAL A 1110 -11.05 -69.37 -51.28
CA VAL A 1110 -9.76 -69.02 -51.90
C VAL A 1110 -9.95 -68.83 -53.42
N HIS A 1111 -10.67 -69.73 -54.09
CA HIS A 1111 -10.93 -69.61 -55.53
C HIS A 1111 -11.74 -68.36 -55.88
N ALA A 1112 -12.79 -68.04 -55.11
CA ALA A 1112 -13.57 -66.82 -55.29
C ALA A 1112 -12.70 -65.55 -55.14
N VAL A 1113 -11.81 -65.54 -54.14
CA VAL A 1113 -10.88 -64.41 -53.90
C VAL A 1113 -9.84 -64.27 -55.00
N VAL A 1114 -9.27 -65.38 -55.49
CA VAL A 1114 -8.35 -65.35 -56.65
C VAL A 1114 -9.05 -64.74 -57.87
N ALA A 1115 -10.26 -65.21 -58.19
CA ALA A 1115 -11.03 -64.69 -59.32
C ALA A 1115 -11.32 -63.19 -59.19
N ALA A 1116 -11.70 -62.72 -58.00
CA ALA A 1116 -11.96 -61.30 -57.74
C ALA A 1116 -10.69 -60.45 -57.89
N LEU A 1117 -9.56 -60.89 -57.33
CA LEU A 1117 -8.29 -60.16 -57.41
C LEU A 1117 -7.72 -60.10 -58.84
N GLN A 1118 -7.89 -61.15 -59.64
CA GLN A 1118 -7.52 -61.13 -61.07
C GLN A 1118 -8.33 -60.07 -61.84
N GLN A 1119 -9.65 -60.04 -61.63
CA GLN A 1119 -10.54 -59.06 -62.27
C GLN A 1119 -10.25 -57.64 -61.80
N GLN A 1120 -9.86 -57.47 -60.53
CA GLN A 1120 -9.44 -56.17 -60.00
C GLN A 1120 -8.20 -55.63 -60.72
N GLN A 1121 -7.19 -56.47 -60.98
CA GLN A 1121 -6.01 -56.05 -61.75
C GLN A 1121 -6.37 -55.66 -63.18
N GLN A 1122 -7.30 -56.36 -63.82
CA GLN A 1122 -7.80 -56.02 -65.15
C GLN A 1122 -8.51 -54.66 -65.14
N CYS A 1123 -9.39 -54.40 -64.17
CA CYS A 1123 -10.07 -53.10 -64.03
C CYS A 1123 -9.07 -51.96 -63.77
N ARG A 1124 -8.07 -52.17 -62.90
CA ARG A 1124 -7.00 -51.17 -62.65
C ARG A 1124 -6.20 -50.84 -63.92
N LYS A 1125 -5.92 -51.84 -64.75
CA LYS A 1125 -5.25 -51.63 -66.04
C LYS A 1125 -6.11 -50.83 -67.02
N LEU A 1126 -7.42 -51.09 -67.05
CA LEU A 1126 -8.36 -50.33 -67.90
C LEU A 1126 -8.46 -48.87 -67.46
N LEU A 1127 -8.68 -48.61 -66.17
CA LEU A 1127 -8.85 -47.26 -65.62
C LEU A 1127 -7.58 -46.39 -65.74
N LYS A 1128 -6.39 -46.97 -65.92
CA LYS A 1128 -5.15 -46.25 -66.19
C LYS A 1128 -4.98 -45.78 -67.65
N LYS A 1129 -5.81 -46.24 -68.59
CA LYS A 1129 -5.74 -45.79 -69.99
C LYS A 1129 -6.32 -44.37 -70.09
N ALA A 1130 -5.62 -43.47 -70.78
CA ALA A 1130 -6.05 -42.09 -70.95
C ALA A 1130 -7.34 -42.00 -71.78
N LEU A 1131 -8.34 -41.30 -71.24
CA LEU A 1131 -9.61 -40.97 -71.91
C LEU A 1131 -9.88 -39.46 -71.84
N PRO A 1132 -10.74 -38.91 -72.72
CA PRO A 1132 -11.08 -37.49 -72.72
C PRO A 1132 -11.65 -37.00 -71.38
N PRO A 1133 -11.44 -35.72 -71.01
CA PRO A 1133 -11.95 -35.14 -69.75
C PRO A 1133 -13.46 -35.28 -69.53
N SER A 1134 -14.24 -35.45 -70.60
CA SER A 1134 -15.69 -35.64 -70.55
C SER A 1134 -16.17 -36.88 -69.79
N TYR A 1135 -15.28 -37.85 -69.58
CA TYR A 1135 -15.54 -39.11 -68.86
C TYR A 1135 -15.00 -39.11 -67.42
N LEU A 1136 -14.47 -37.98 -66.93
CA LEU A 1136 -13.85 -37.91 -65.60
C LEU A 1136 -14.83 -38.33 -64.49
N GLU A 1137 -16.11 -37.94 -64.58
CA GLU A 1137 -17.12 -38.32 -63.57
C GLU A 1137 -17.35 -39.83 -63.53
N GLN A 1138 -17.39 -40.49 -64.68
CA GLN A 1138 -17.57 -41.94 -64.81
C GLN A 1138 -16.36 -42.71 -64.28
N LEU A 1139 -15.15 -42.26 -64.65
CA LEU A 1139 -13.90 -42.85 -64.18
C LEU A 1139 -13.77 -42.71 -62.67
N THR A 1140 -14.12 -41.53 -62.12
CA THR A 1140 -14.11 -41.30 -60.67
C THR A 1140 -15.08 -42.24 -59.95
N ASP A 1141 -16.31 -42.42 -60.45
CA ASP A 1141 -17.29 -43.36 -59.88
C ASP A 1141 -16.80 -44.82 -59.95
N MET A 1142 -16.18 -45.24 -61.05
CA MET A 1142 -15.62 -46.59 -61.20
C MET A 1142 -14.43 -46.83 -60.29
N GLU A 1143 -13.55 -45.84 -60.11
CA GLU A 1143 -12.46 -45.89 -59.14
C GLU A 1143 -12.99 -45.99 -57.70
N GLN A 1144 -14.01 -45.21 -57.35
CA GLN A 1144 -14.68 -45.30 -56.04
C GLN A 1144 -15.35 -46.66 -55.83
N GLN A 1145 -16.06 -47.18 -56.83
CA GLN A 1145 -16.67 -48.51 -56.78
C GLN A 1145 -15.59 -49.59 -56.59
N LEU A 1146 -14.46 -49.48 -57.31
CA LEU A 1146 -13.35 -50.45 -57.20
C LEU A 1146 -12.73 -50.46 -55.81
N GLN A 1147 -12.48 -49.28 -55.24
CA GLN A 1147 -11.99 -49.13 -53.87
C GLN A 1147 -13.01 -49.61 -52.83
N GLY A 1148 -14.30 -49.49 -53.12
CA GLY A 1148 -15.38 -49.97 -52.27
C GLY A 1148 -15.63 -51.48 -52.33
N LEU A 1149 -15.14 -52.17 -53.36
CA LEU A 1149 -15.26 -53.63 -53.52
C LEU A 1149 -14.02 -54.38 -53.06
N ILE A 1150 -12.82 -53.84 -53.34
CA ILE A 1150 -11.54 -54.48 -53.02
C ILE A 1150 -10.62 -53.48 -52.31
N TYR A 1151 -10.43 -53.68 -51.02
CA TYR A 1151 -9.63 -52.89 -50.08
C TYR A 1151 -8.89 -53.81 -49.08
N PRO A 1152 -7.96 -53.32 -48.24
CA PRO A 1152 -7.09 -54.19 -47.43
C PRO A 1152 -7.76 -55.17 -46.45
N ASP A 1153 -9.07 -55.10 -46.16
CA ASP A 1153 -9.76 -56.08 -45.32
C ASP A 1153 -11.09 -56.57 -45.90
N PHE A 1154 -11.22 -56.52 -47.23
CA PHE A 1154 -12.50 -56.74 -47.91
C PHE A 1154 -13.11 -58.11 -47.65
N ILE A 1155 -12.31 -59.16 -47.44
CA ILE A 1155 -12.81 -60.53 -47.25
C ILE A 1155 -13.56 -60.65 -45.93
N SER A 1156 -13.05 -60.03 -44.86
CA SER A 1156 -13.67 -60.10 -43.52
C SER A 1156 -14.96 -59.30 -43.42
N HIS A 1157 -15.14 -58.32 -44.29
CA HIS A 1157 -16.30 -57.43 -44.30
C HIS A 1157 -17.31 -57.74 -45.42
N THR A 1158 -16.99 -58.67 -46.31
CA THR A 1158 -17.92 -59.13 -47.35
C THR A 1158 -18.73 -60.30 -46.81
N PRO A 1159 -20.07 -60.21 -46.73
CA PRO A 1159 -20.88 -61.34 -46.31
C PRO A 1159 -20.65 -62.52 -47.25
N PRO A 1160 -20.56 -63.77 -46.72
CA PRO A 1160 -20.11 -64.92 -47.50
C PRO A 1160 -20.90 -65.16 -48.80
N GLN A 1161 -22.20 -64.85 -48.82
CA GLN A 1161 -23.05 -64.99 -50.01
C GLN A 1161 -22.67 -64.06 -51.17
N TRP A 1162 -22.01 -62.93 -50.89
CA TRP A 1162 -21.62 -61.92 -51.88
C TRP A 1162 -20.16 -62.05 -52.32
N LEU A 1163 -19.32 -62.77 -51.57
CA LEU A 1163 -17.89 -62.93 -51.87
C LEU A 1163 -17.64 -63.54 -53.28
N PRO A 1164 -18.36 -64.59 -53.73
CA PRO A 1164 -18.21 -65.10 -55.09
C PRO A 1164 -18.65 -64.12 -56.18
N ARG A 1165 -19.55 -63.17 -55.86
CA ARG A 1165 -20.08 -62.17 -56.81
C ARG A 1165 -19.10 -61.05 -57.10
N LEU A 1166 -18.08 -60.83 -56.26
CA LEU A 1166 -17.10 -59.77 -56.44
C LEU A 1166 -16.42 -59.82 -57.81
N ALA A 1167 -16.03 -61.01 -58.28
CA ALA A 1167 -15.43 -61.18 -59.61
C ALA A 1167 -16.38 -60.74 -60.73
N ILE A 1168 -17.68 -61.02 -60.59
CA ILE A 1168 -18.72 -60.66 -61.56
C ILE A 1168 -18.97 -59.15 -61.56
N TYR A 1169 -19.00 -58.50 -60.40
CA TYR A 1169 -19.12 -57.04 -60.31
C TYR A 1169 -17.95 -56.32 -61.00
N LEU A 1170 -16.73 -56.83 -60.81
CA LEU A 1170 -15.53 -56.29 -61.46
C LEU A 1170 -15.54 -56.55 -62.97
N GLN A 1171 -16.00 -57.72 -63.43
CA GLN A 1171 -16.24 -57.96 -64.85
C GLN A 1171 -17.28 -56.99 -65.44
N GLY A 1172 -18.34 -56.69 -64.70
CA GLY A 1172 -19.34 -55.71 -65.09
C GLY A 1172 -18.78 -54.29 -65.20
N MET A 1173 -17.87 -53.92 -64.30
CA MET A 1173 -17.13 -52.66 -64.37
C MET A 1173 -16.24 -52.60 -65.62
N ALA A 1174 -15.49 -53.66 -65.93
CA ALA A 1174 -14.68 -53.72 -67.15
C ALA A 1174 -15.55 -53.57 -68.41
N LEU A 1175 -16.72 -54.21 -68.46
CA LEU A 1175 -17.65 -54.07 -69.57
C LEU A 1175 -18.26 -52.66 -69.69
N ARG A 1176 -18.57 -52.01 -68.55
CA ARG A 1176 -19.00 -50.60 -68.52
C ARG A 1176 -17.94 -49.70 -69.15
N TYR A 1177 -16.67 -49.92 -68.81
CA TYR A 1177 -15.54 -49.16 -69.35
C TYR A 1177 -15.47 -49.25 -70.89
N GLU A 1178 -15.67 -50.44 -71.44
CA GLU A 1178 -15.61 -50.65 -72.90
C GLU A 1178 -16.81 -50.02 -73.64
N LYS A 1179 -18.00 -50.01 -73.03
CA LYS A 1179 -19.24 -49.57 -73.68
C LYS A 1179 -19.62 -48.11 -73.40
N MET A 1180 -19.05 -47.46 -72.40
CA MET A 1180 -19.48 -46.10 -71.98
C MET A 1180 -19.35 -45.02 -73.07
N GLY A 1181 -18.44 -45.20 -74.03
CA GLY A 1181 -18.28 -44.28 -75.17
C GLY A 1181 -19.43 -44.30 -76.19
N GLN A 1182 -20.33 -45.29 -76.13
CA GLN A 1182 -21.42 -45.45 -77.11
C GLN A 1182 -22.62 -44.52 -76.85
N ASN A 1183 -22.95 -44.23 -75.58
CA ASN A 1183 -24.04 -43.33 -75.22
C ASN A 1183 -23.81 -42.70 -73.84
N LEU A 1184 -23.09 -41.59 -73.82
CA LEU A 1184 -22.71 -40.88 -72.60
C LEU A 1184 -23.91 -40.28 -71.85
N ALA A 1185 -25.00 -39.94 -72.54
CA ALA A 1185 -26.21 -39.39 -71.90
C ALA A 1185 -26.93 -40.45 -71.04
N ARG A 1186 -27.14 -41.65 -71.60
CA ARG A 1186 -27.74 -42.79 -70.87
C ARG A 1186 -26.83 -43.28 -69.74
N GLU A 1187 -25.52 -43.24 -69.95
CA GLU A 1187 -24.53 -43.53 -68.91
C GLU A 1187 -24.74 -42.58 -67.71
N ARG A 1188 -24.72 -41.26 -67.96
CA ARG A 1188 -24.84 -40.24 -66.91
C ARG A 1188 -26.15 -40.35 -66.14
N GLU A 1189 -27.24 -40.69 -66.82
CA GLU A 1189 -28.54 -40.94 -66.18
C GLU A 1189 -28.49 -42.15 -65.23
N ALA A 1190 -27.94 -43.28 -65.69
CA ALA A 1190 -27.78 -44.47 -64.87
C ALA A 1190 -26.84 -44.23 -63.67
N GLN A 1191 -25.75 -43.48 -63.85
CA GLN A 1191 -24.84 -43.10 -62.77
C GLN A 1191 -25.57 -42.25 -61.70
N ARG A 1192 -26.35 -41.23 -62.11
CA ARG A 1192 -27.11 -40.38 -61.17
C ARG A 1192 -28.10 -41.20 -60.31
N GLN A 1193 -28.75 -42.20 -60.90
CA GLN A 1193 -29.66 -43.08 -60.16
C GLN A 1193 -28.93 -43.86 -59.05
N ILE A 1194 -27.72 -44.34 -59.32
CA ILE A 1194 -26.90 -45.02 -58.30
C ILE A 1194 -26.39 -44.04 -57.24
N GLU A 1195 -25.92 -42.86 -57.64
CA GLU A 1195 -25.42 -41.85 -56.70
C GLU A 1195 -26.50 -41.39 -55.72
N GLN A 1196 -27.73 -41.19 -56.19
CA GLN A 1196 -28.85 -40.80 -55.33
C GLN A 1196 -29.12 -41.84 -54.24
N LEU A 1197 -29.26 -43.11 -54.62
CA LEU A 1197 -29.48 -44.20 -53.66
C LEU A 1197 -28.29 -44.38 -52.71
N SER A 1198 -27.06 -44.21 -53.21
CA SER A 1198 -25.84 -44.31 -52.40
C SER A 1198 -25.77 -43.21 -51.34
N ARG A 1199 -26.15 -41.97 -51.67
CA ARG A 1199 -26.21 -40.85 -50.72
C ARG A 1199 -27.28 -41.08 -49.64
N GLN A 1200 -28.47 -41.54 -50.03
CA GLN A 1200 -29.55 -41.85 -49.07
C GLN A 1200 -29.15 -42.98 -48.12
N TRP A 1201 -28.52 -44.02 -48.64
CA TRP A 1201 -27.95 -45.10 -47.83
C TRP A 1201 -26.90 -44.60 -46.83
N GLN A 1202 -25.96 -43.74 -47.27
CA GLN A 1202 -24.96 -43.14 -46.37
C GLN A 1202 -25.59 -42.28 -45.26
N GLN A 1203 -26.66 -41.54 -45.57
CA GLN A 1203 -27.41 -40.75 -44.58
C GLN A 1203 -28.09 -41.64 -43.53
N LYS A 1204 -28.77 -42.70 -43.95
CA LYS A 1204 -29.40 -43.66 -43.03
C LYS A 1204 -28.36 -44.35 -42.14
N LEU A 1205 -27.19 -44.67 -42.69
CA LEU A 1205 -26.08 -45.22 -41.94
C LEU A 1205 -25.55 -44.25 -40.87
N ALA A 1206 -25.39 -42.97 -41.22
CA ALA A 1206 -24.96 -41.92 -40.29
C ALA A 1206 -26.00 -41.66 -39.19
N GLN A 1207 -27.30 -41.71 -39.52
CA GLN A 1207 -28.39 -41.58 -38.56
C GLN A 1207 -28.42 -42.74 -37.56
N ALA A 1208 -28.23 -43.98 -38.02
CA ALA A 1208 -28.11 -45.15 -37.15
C ALA A 1208 -26.96 -44.97 -36.15
N GLN A 1209 -25.79 -44.49 -36.60
CA GLN A 1209 -24.63 -44.22 -35.74
C GLN A 1209 -24.88 -43.08 -34.74
N GLN A 1210 -25.56 -42.01 -35.14
CA GLN A 1210 -25.93 -40.89 -34.25
C GLN A 1210 -26.96 -41.30 -33.18
N ARG A 1211 -27.84 -42.25 -33.51
CA ARG A 1211 -28.76 -42.89 -32.54
C ARG A 1211 -28.06 -43.86 -31.59
N GLY A 1212 -26.73 -43.88 -31.58
CA GLY A 1212 -25.92 -44.70 -30.69
C GLY A 1212 -25.90 -46.19 -31.07
N GLN A 1213 -26.45 -46.57 -32.23
CA GLN A 1213 -26.34 -47.94 -32.72
C GLN A 1213 -24.88 -48.19 -33.11
N ARG A 1214 -24.19 -48.99 -32.30
CA ARG A 1214 -22.76 -49.27 -32.50
C ARG A 1214 -22.49 -50.22 -33.67
N GLU A 1215 -23.51 -50.96 -34.13
CA GLU A 1215 -23.44 -51.85 -35.29
C GLU A 1215 -24.20 -51.29 -36.49
N ARG A 1216 -23.75 -51.64 -37.71
CA ARG A 1216 -24.45 -51.29 -38.94
C ARG A 1216 -25.66 -52.21 -39.09
N PRO A 1217 -26.89 -51.67 -39.24
CA PRO A 1217 -28.10 -52.49 -39.44
C PRO A 1217 -27.93 -53.49 -40.60
N ALA A 1218 -28.35 -54.74 -40.40
CA ALA A 1218 -28.15 -55.81 -41.36
C ALA A 1218 -28.81 -55.51 -42.72
N GLU A 1219 -29.96 -54.84 -42.70
CA GLU A 1219 -30.71 -54.39 -43.86
C GLU A 1219 -29.91 -53.36 -44.67
N LEU A 1220 -29.20 -52.45 -44.00
CA LEU A 1220 -28.33 -51.47 -44.67
C LEU A 1220 -27.03 -52.11 -45.17
N VAL A 1221 -26.51 -53.14 -44.51
CA VAL A 1221 -25.36 -53.92 -45.01
C VAL A 1221 -25.76 -54.70 -46.26
N GLU A 1222 -26.94 -55.32 -46.28
CA GLU A 1222 -27.46 -56.03 -47.44
C GLU A 1222 -27.76 -55.07 -48.61
N PHE A 1223 -28.36 -53.92 -48.31
CA PHE A 1223 -28.68 -52.88 -49.31
C PHE A 1223 -27.45 -52.47 -50.13
N ARG A 1224 -26.28 -52.33 -49.48
CA ARG A 1224 -25.02 -51.98 -50.15
C ARG A 1224 -24.67 -52.96 -51.27
N TRP A 1225 -24.97 -54.24 -51.12
CA TRP A 1225 -24.68 -55.26 -52.14
C TRP A 1225 -25.72 -55.28 -53.26
N TRP A 1226 -26.98 -54.99 -52.93
CA TRP A 1226 -28.02 -54.81 -53.94
C TRP A 1226 -27.77 -53.60 -54.86
N LEU A 1227 -27.02 -52.58 -54.41
CA LEU A 1227 -26.53 -51.52 -55.29
C LEU A 1227 -25.58 -52.04 -56.37
N GLU A 1228 -24.75 -53.05 -56.08
CA GLU A 1228 -23.86 -53.66 -57.08
C GLU A 1228 -24.64 -54.49 -58.10
N GLU A 1229 -25.68 -55.19 -57.65
CA GLU A 1229 -26.63 -55.87 -58.55
C GLU A 1229 -27.35 -54.88 -59.47
N LEU A 1230 -27.75 -53.70 -58.96
CA LEU A 1230 -28.33 -52.64 -59.78
C LEU A 1230 -27.32 -52.11 -60.80
N ARG A 1231 -26.05 -51.93 -60.41
CA ARG A 1231 -24.98 -51.53 -61.34
C ARG A 1231 -24.81 -52.56 -62.47
N LEU A 1232 -24.85 -53.85 -62.18
CA LEU A 1232 -24.87 -54.88 -63.23
C LEU A 1232 -26.10 -54.75 -64.15
N SER A 1233 -27.29 -54.54 -63.59
CA SER A 1233 -28.52 -54.34 -64.37
C SER A 1233 -28.49 -53.10 -65.27
N LEU A 1234 -27.78 -52.04 -64.89
CA LEU A 1234 -27.74 -50.80 -65.65
C LEU A 1234 -26.61 -50.77 -66.68
N PHE A 1235 -25.43 -51.27 -66.31
CA PHE A 1235 -24.22 -51.13 -67.12
C PHE A 1235 -23.77 -52.41 -67.81
N ALA A 1236 -24.17 -53.58 -67.32
CA ALA A 1236 -23.64 -54.87 -67.76
C ALA A 1236 -24.70 -56.00 -67.78
N GLN A 1237 -25.86 -55.73 -68.39
CA GLN A 1237 -27.02 -56.63 -68.39
C GLN A 1237 -26.72 -58.07 -68.82
N GLN A 1238 -25.74 -58.26 -69.72
CA GLN A 1238 -25.33 -59.57 -70.23
C GLN A 1238 -24.71 -60.51 -69.17
N LEU A 1239 -24.28 -60.01 -68.01
CA LEU A 1239 -23.67 -60.82 -66.94
C LEU A 1239 -24.68 -61.41 -65.95
N GLY A 1240 -25.95 -60.97 -66.00
CA GLY A 1240 -27.02 -61.48 -65.13
C GLY A 1240 -26.97 -60.99 -63.67
N VAL A 1241 -28.16 -60.78 -63.09
CA VAL A 1241 -28.36 -60.35 -61.69
C VAL A 1241 -28.97 -61.47 -60.84
N LEU A 1242 -28.68 -61.52 -59.54
CA LEU A 1242 -29.15 -62.59 -58.62
C LEU A 1242 -30.64 -62.53 -58.28
N GLY A 1243 -31.39 -61.54 -58.77
CA GLY A 1243 -32.83 -61.40 -58.53
C GLY A 1243 -33.42 -60.16 -59.19
N LYS A 1244 -34.69 -59.86 -58.91
CA LYS A 1244 -35.36 -58.65 -59.43
C LYS A 1244 -34.83 -57.40 -58.74
N VAL A 1245 -33.97 -56.64 -59.40
CA VAL A 1245 -33.43 -55.37 -58.90
C VAL A 1245 -33.90 -54.19 -59.76
N SER A 1246 -34.33 -53.10 -59.13
CA SER A 1246 -34.71 -51.85 -59.81
C SER A 1246 -34.56 -50.67 -58.86
N VAL A 1247 -34.40 -49.45 -59.40
CA VAL A 1247 -34.29 -48.21 -58.61
C VAL A 1247 -35.47 -48.08 -57.64
N LYS A 1248 -36.70 -48.30 -58.12
CA LYS A 1248 -37.93 -48.20 -57.32
C LYS A 1248 -37.95 -49.17 -56.15
N ARG A 1249 -37.47 -50.40 -56.35
CA ARG A 1249 -37.43 -51.41 -55.27
C ARG A 1249 -36.42 -51.03 -54.19
N LEU A 1250 -35.23 -50.60 -54.59
CA LEU A 1250 -34.19 -50.20 -53.64
C LEU A 1250 -34.60 -48.93 -52.87
N GLN A 1251 -35.21 -47.96 -53.55
CA GLN A 1251 -35.73 -46.78 -52.87
C GLN A 1251 -36.79 -47.13 -51.81
N GLY A 1252 -37.74 -48.01 -52.14
CA GLY A 1252 -38.74 -48.48 -51.17
C GLY A 1252 -38.13 -49.26 -49.99
N GLN A 1253 -37.03 -49.99 -50.19
CA GLN A 1253 -36.31 -50.65 -49.09
C GLN A 1253 -35.64 -49.63 -48.14
N LEU A 1254 -35.09 -48.53 -48.68
CA LEU A 1254 -34.52 -47.45 -47.86
C LEU A 1254 -35.56 -46.59 -47.14
N GLU A 1255 -36.78 -46.50 -47.69
CA GLU A 1255 -37.91 -45.80 -47.06
C GLU A 1255 -38.55 -46.65 -45.96
N ALA A 1256 -38.56 -47.97 -46.11
CA ALA A 1256 -39.05 -48.91 -45.11
C ALA A 1256 -38.12 -49.08 -43.91
N PHE A 1257 -36.82 -48.78 -44.08
CA PHE A 1257 -35.84 -48.65 -43.00
C PHE A 1257 -35.87 -47.23 -42.40
#